data_AF-A0A0P9YSG9-F1
#
_entry.id   AF-A0A0P9YSG9-F1
#
_cell.length_a   1.000
_cell.length_b   1.000
_cell.length_c   1.000
_cell.angle_alpha   90.00
_cell.angle_beta   90.00
_cell.angle_gamma   90.00
#
_symmetry.space_group_name_H-M   'P 1'
#
loop_
_entity.id
_entity.type
_entity.pdbx_description
1 polymer ?
#
loop_
_entity_poly.entity_id
_entity_poly.type
_entity_poly.pdbx_seq_one_letter_code
_entity_poly.pdbx_strand_id
1 'polypeptide(L)'
;MLDTLLPILLFTALALAALGALRRVKMWRNGRAAKVDWLGGLLAMPRRYMVDLHHVVARDKYIANTHVATAGGAVASIILAILVHGFGLHNRLLGYALLLMTAVMFVGAIFVYRRRLNPPARLSKGPWMRLPKSLMAFAASFFIVTLPVAGILPEHFGGWVLVAILGLGVLWGVSELFFGMTWGGPMKHAFAGALHLAWHRRAERFGGGRSTGLKPLDLNDPTAPLGVEKPEDFTWNQLLGFDACVQCGKCQAACPAFAAGQPLNPKKLIQDMVVGLAGGTDAHFAGSPYPSLDGKGKPIGEHGGNPHQPIVNGLVDAETLWSCTTCRACVEECPMMIEHVDAIVDMRRHLTLEKGATPNKGAEVLENLIATDNPGGFAPGGRMNWAADLNLNLLSEKKTVDVLFWVGDGAFDMRNQRTLRAFVKVLKAARVDFAVLGLEERDSGDVARRLGDEATFQMLARRNIQTLARYSFKRIVTCDPHSFHVLKNEYGAFGGDYQVQHHSTYMAELIQNGSVRLGQHKGTSVTYHDPCYLGRYNGEYEAPRDVLRALGIEIREMQRSGFRSRCCGGGGGAPITDIPGRQRIPDMRMDDIRETGAELVAVGCPQCTAMLEGVVEPRPLIKDIAELVADALLEDDVIPSKPVPAKREPAEVH
;
A
#
# COMPACT_ATOMS: atom_id res chain seq x y z
N MET A 1 20.67 -0.34 -48.39
CA MET A 1 19.47 -1.16 -48.03
C MET A 1 19.08 -0.97 -46.58
N LEU A 2 20.02 -0.98 -45.62
CA LEU A 2 19.69 -0.67 -44.23
C LEU A 2 19.19 0.76 -44.03
N ASP A 3 19.79 1.74 -44.73
CA ASP A 3 19.41 3.16 -44.64
C ASP A 3 17.96 3.44 -45.10
N THR A 4 17.38 2.55 -45.90
CA THR A 4 15.97 2.64 -46.32
C THR A 4 15.07 1.75 -45.47
N LEU A 5 15.53 0.55 -45.11
CA LEU A 5 14.75 -0.41 -44.34
C LEU A 5 14.53 0.03 -42.88
N LEU A 6 15.54 0.60 -42.23
CA LEU A 6 15.48 0.96 -40.80
C LEU A 6 14.50 2.11 -40.52
N PRO A 7 14.48 3.23 -41.27
CA PRO A 7 13.43 4.23 -41.12
C PRO A 7 12.03 3.63 -41.27
N ILE A 8 11.82 2.79 -42.30
CA ILE A 8 10.52 2.16 -42.56
C ILE A 8 10.09 1.31 -41.36
N LEU A 9 10.97 0.45 -40.86
CA LEU A 9 10.69 -0.40 -39.70
C LEU A 9 10.38 0.42 -38.44
N LEU A 10 11.19 1.46 -38.15
CA LEU A 10 11.02 2.31 -36.98
C LEU A 10 9.72 3.12 -37.03
N PHE A 11 9.43 3.78 -38.15
CA PHE A 11 8.22 4.60 -38.28
C PHE A 11 6.95 3.76 -38.39
N THR A 12 7.02 2.58 -39.02
CA THR A 12 5.90 1.63 -39.03
C THR A 12 5.64 1.10 -37.61
N ALA A 13 6.68 0.77 -36.86
CA ALA A 13 6.54 0.36 -35.47
C ALA A 13 5.97 1.48 -34.58
N LEU A 14 6.40 2.74 -34.79
CA LEU A 14 5.85 3.91 -34.09
C LEU A 14 4.37 4.14 -34.41
N ALA A 15 3.99 4.07 -35.69
CA ALA A 15 2.59 4.22 -36.11
C ALA A 15 1.70 3.13 -35.50
N LEU A 16 2.14 1.88 -35.52
CA LEU A 16 1.43 0.76 -34.91
C LEU A 16 1.43 0.86 -33.38
N ALA A 17 2.49 1.39 -32.77
CA ALA A 17 2.53 1.66 -31.34
C ALA A 17 1.47 2.71 -30.95
N ALA A 18 1.31 3.78 -31.74
CA ALA A 18 0.29 4.80 -31.53
C ALA A 18 -1.13 4.21 -31.61
N LEU A 19 -1.41 3.34 -32.58
CA LEU A 19 -2.69 2.62 -32.67
C LEU A 19 -2.93 1.71 -31.44
N GLY A 20 -1.90 1.00 -30.98
CA GLY A 20 -1.98 0.22 -29.74
C GLY A 20 -2.21 1.08 -28.50
N ALA A 21 -1.59 2.26 -28.44
CA ALA A 21 -1.75 3.20 -27.34
C ALA A 21 -3.20 3.71 -27.29
N LEU A 22 -3.78 4.07 -28.43
CA LEU A 22 -5.20 4.43 -28.53
C LEU A 22 -6.11 3.29 -28.08
N ARG A 23 -5.80 2.05 -28.47
CA ARG A 23 -6.55 0.86 -28.00
C ARG A 23 -6.51 0.72 -26.48
N ARG A 24 -5.33 0.87 -25.86
CA ARG A 24 -5.19 0.82 -24.39
C ARG A 24 -5.94 1.95 -23.70
N VAL A 25 -5.77 3.18 -24.18
CA VAL A 25 -6.48 4.33 -23.64
C VAL A 25 -7.99 4.12 -23.74
N LYS A 26 -8.49 3.57 -24.85
CA LYS A 26 -9.91 3.22 -24.98
C LYS A 26 -10.35 2.20 -23.94
N MET A 27 -9.56 1.16 -23.68
CA MET A 27 -9.88 0.17 -22.63
C MET A 27 -9.92 0.79 -21.23
N TRP A 28 -8.96 1.66 -20.88
CA TRP A 28 -8.97 2.34 -19.58
C TRP A 28 -10.16 3.28 -19.44
N ARG A 29 -10.56 3.95 -20.53
CA ARG A 29 -11.72 4.87 -20.57
C ARG A 29 -13.08 4.19 -20.44
N ASN A 30 -13.14 2.86 -20.46
CA ASN A 30 -14.36 2.14 -20.05
C ASN A 30 -14.64 2.34 -18.56
N GLY A 31 -13.62 2.61 -17.75
CA GLY A 31 -13.79 2.93 -16.34
C GLY A 31 -14.47 4.29 -16.11
N ARG A 32 -15.05 4.46 -14.93
CA ARG A 32 -15.66 5.73 -14.50
C ARG A 32 -14.70 6.91 -14.57
N ALA A 33 -15.29 8.09 -14.73
CA ALA A 33 -14.55 9.35 -14.74
C ALA A 33 -13.76 9.55 -13.43
N ALA A 34 -12.54 10.06 -13.55
CA ALA A 34 -11.73 10.52 -12.43
C ALA A 34 -11.05 11.83 -12.78
N LYS A 35 -11.06 12.77 -11.83
CA LYS A 35 -10.39 14.06 -11.94
C LYS A 35 -8.89 13.86 -11.71
N VAL A 36 -8.08 14.33 -12.66
CA VAL A 36 -6.61 14.34 -12.58
C VAL A 36 -6.09 15.63 -13.18
N ASP A 37 -4.92 16.08 -12.72
CA ASP A 37 -4.18 17.14 -13.40
C ASP A 37 -3.42 16.53 -14.60
N TRP A 38 -3.93 16.79 -15.79
CA TRP A 38 -3.38 16.22 -17.02
C TRP A 38 -1.95 16.69 -17.28
N LEU A 39 -1.73 18.00 -17.26
CA LEU A 39 -0.44 18.61 -17.60
C LEU A 39 0.54 18.51 -16.43
N GLY A 40 0.11 18.85 -15.22
CA GLY A 40 0.95 18.75 -14.02
C GLY A 40 1.35 17.31 -13.73
N GLY A 41 0.46 16.34 -13.99
CA GLY A 41 0.79 14.92 -13.88
C GLY A 41 1.92 14.48 -14.81
N LEU A 42 1.88 14.90 -16.09
CA LEU A 42 2.92 14.59 -17.06
C LEU A 42 4.26 15.26 -16.71
N LEU A 43 4.22 16.52 -16.26
CA LEU A 43 5.42 17.25 -15.82
C LEU A 43 6.05 16.65 -14.56
N ALA A 44 5.24 16.10 -13.65
CA ALA A 44 5.71 15.44 -12.44
C ALA A 44 6.24 14.01 -12.69
N MET A 45 5.85 13.37 -13.79
CA MET A 45 6.17 11.97 -14.09
C MET A 45 7.66 11.64 -14.02
N PRO A 46 8.60 12.45 -14.61
CA PRO A 46 10.02 12.16 -14.53
C PRO A 46 10.55 12.11 -13.10
N ARG A 47 10.14 13.05 -12.24
CA ARG A 47 10.53 13.05 -10.81
C ARG A 47 9.93 11.85 -10.09
N ARG A 48 8.65 11.55 -10.32
CA ARG A 48 7.96 10.37 -9.74
C ARG A 48 8.61 9.05 -10.14
N TYR A 49 9.09 8.97 -11.37
CA TYR A 49 9.85 7.81 -11.84
C TYR A 49 11.23 7.76 -11.20
N MET A 50 12.02 8.83 -11.25
CA MET A 50 13.42 8.83 -10.81
C MET A 50 13.60 8.81 -9.29
N VAL A 51 12.64 9.33 -8.52
CA VAL A 51 12.72 9.44 -7.06
C VAL A 51 11.76 8.47 -6.40
N ASP A 52 10.44 8.69 -6.53
CA ASP A 52 9.45 7.94 -5.75
C ASP A 52 9.43 6.43 -6.07
N LEU A 53 9.41 6.08 -7.36
CA LEU A 53 9.48 4.68 -7.80
C LEU A 53 10.83 4.05 -7.45
N HIS A 54 11.94 4.76 -7.69
CA HIS A 54 13.27 4.19 -7.43
C HIS A 54 13.55 4.05 -5.93
N HIS A 55 12.92 4.83 -5.05
CA HIS A 55 12.98 4.60 -3.60
C HIS A 55 12.42 3.20 -3.23
N VAL A 56 11.35 2.74 -3.89
CA VAL A 56 10.79 1.39 -3.69
C VAL A 56 11.60 0.31 -4.41
N VAL A 57 12.09 0.61 -5.62
CA VAL A 57 12.91 -0.34 -6.39
C VAL A 57 14.27 -0.58 -5.72
N ALA A 58 14.91 0.45 -5.17
CA ALA A 58 16.21 0.42 -4.48
C ALA A 58 16.24 -0.46 -3.23
N ARG A 59 15.07 -0.81 -2.69
CA ARG A 59 14.93 -1.83 -1.64
C ARG A 59 15.45 -3.22 -2.06
N ASP A 60 15.64 -3.44 -3.36
CA ASP A 60 16.36 -4.56 -3.97
C ASP A 60 17.44 -3.99 -4.89
N LYS A 61 18.67 -3.81 -4.37
CA LYS A 61 19.79 -3.12 -5.06
C LYS A 61 20.11 -3.74 -6.42
N TYR A 62 20.06 -5.07 -6.51
CA TYR A 62 20.28 -5.77 -7.77
C TYR A 62 19.27 -5.33 -8.85
N ILE A 63 18.01 -5.12 -8.45
CA ILE A 63 16.95 -4.69 -9.36
C ILE A 63 17.01 -3.22 -9.70
N ALA A 64 17.33 -2.35 -8.75
CA ALA A 64 17.51 -0.94 -9.06
C ALA A 64 18.62 -0.73 -10.10
N ASN A 65 19.81 -1.31 -9.88
CA ASN A 65 20.93 -1.14 -10.80
C ASN A 65 20.63 -1.73 -12.18
N THR A 66 20.04 -2.94 -12.21
CA THR A 66 19.66 -3.60 -13.46
C THR A 66 18.58 -2.81 -14.20
N HIS A 67 17.59 -2.25 -13.48
CA HIS A 67 16.51 -1.49 -14.08
C HIS A 67 17.00 -0.16 -14.66
N VAL A 68 17.86 0.57 -13.95
CA VAL A 68 18.46 1.82 -14.46
C VAL A 68 19.25 1.54 -15.75
N ALA A 69 20.11 0.51 -15.77
CA ALA A 69 20.87 0.16 -16.95
C ALA A 69 19.97 -0.29 -18.13
N THR A 70 18.98 -1.15 -17.86
CA THR A 70 18.12 -1.71 -18.91
C THR A 70 17.11 -0.70 -19.43
N ALA A 71 16.33 -0.07 -18.54
CA ALA A 71 15.26 0.85 -18.90
C ALA A 71 15.81 2.21 -19.36
N GLY A 72 16.77 2.77 -18.62
CA GLY A 72 17.46 4.01 -19.02
C GLY A 72 18.18 3.85 -20.35
N GLY A 73 18.93 2.74 -20.50
CA GLY A 73 19.58 2.38 -21.76
C GLY A 73 18.58 2.19 -22.90
N ALA A 74 17.44 1.54 -22.67
CA ALA A 74 16.39 1.35 -23.68
C ALA A 74 15.76 2.67 -24.14
N VAL A 75 15.36 3.55 -23.20
CA VAL A 75 14.76 4.85 -23.53
C VAL A 75 15.74 5.69 -24.35
N ALA A 76 16.99 5.81 -23.90
CA ALA A 76 18.01 6.57 -24.61
C ALA A 76 18.33 5.96 -25.99
N SER A 77 18.45 4.63 -26.08
CA SER A 77 18.70 3.94 -27.34
C SER A 77 17.56 4.10 -28.34
N ILE A 78 16.29 4.07 -27.89
CA ILE A 78 15.13 4.29 -28.77
C ILE A 78 15.17 5.71 -29.36
N ILE A 79 15.37 6.73 -28.51
CA ILE A 79 15.43 8.13 -28.96
C ILE A 79 16.57 8.31 -29.96
N LEU A 80 17.77 7.83 -29.61
CA LEU A 80 18.95 7.94 -30.47
C LEU A 80 18.82 7.14 -31.77
N ALA A 81 18.20 5.94 -31.73
CA ALA A 81 17.95 5.16 -32.93
C ALA A 81 16.97 5.86 -33.89
N ILE A 82 15.92 6.51 -33.37
CA ILE A 82 15.01 7.32 -34.19
C ILE A 82 15.74 8.51 -34.81
N LEU A 83 16.60 9.21 -34.07
CA LEU A 83 17.37 10.33 -34.60
C LEU A 83 18.38 9.89 -35.67
N VAL A 84 19.20 8.89 -35.37
CA VAL A 84 20.29 8.43 -36.24
C VAL A 84 19.74 7.65 -37.44
N HIS A 85 18.96 6.60 -37.20
CA HIS A 85 18.51 5.66 -38.23
C HIS A 85 17.10 5.94 -38.75
N GLY A 86 16.28 6.71 -38.03
CA GLY A 86 14.95 7.12 -38.50
C GLY A 86 15.03 8.37 -39.37
N PHE A 87 15.58 9.46 -38.83
CA PHE A 87 15.73 10.73 -39.54
C PHE A 87 17.02 10.83 -40.38
N GLY A 88 17.90 9.84 -40.31
CA GLY A 88 19.17 9.84 -41.05
C GLY A 88 20.18 10.87 -40.54
N LEU A 89 20.11 11.27 -39.26
CA LEU A 89 21.05 12.22 -38.66
C LEU A 89 22.39 11.53 -38.36
N HIS A 90 23.16 11.29 -39.41
CA HIS A 90 24.46 10.63 -39.34
C HIS A 90 25.54 11.58 -38.78
N ASN A 91 25.58 11.71 -37.46
CA ASN A 91 26.63 12.43 -36.73
C ASN A 91 27.43 11.44 -35.88
N ARG A 92 28.77 11.51 -35.94
CA ARG A 92 29.67 10.65 -35.15
C ARG A 92 29.36 10.70 -33.65
N LEU A 93 29.05 11.88 -33.11
CA LEU A 93 28.69 12.04 -31.69
C LEU A 93 27.41 11.27 -31.34
N LEU A 94 26.38 11.37 -32.18
CA LEU A 94 25.13 10.63 -32.00
C LEU A 94 25.35 9.12 -32.19
N GLY A 95 26.21 8.73 -33.12
CA GLY A 95 26.64 7.33 -33.31
C GLY A 95 27.32 6.77 -32.06
N TYR A 96 28.31 7.46 -31.49
CA TYR A 96 28.97 7.05 -30.24
C TYR A 96 27.99 7.02 -29.05
N ALA A 97 27.09 8.00 -28.96
CA ALA A 97 26.07 8.01 -27.91
C ALA A 97 25.14 6.79 -28.02
N LEU A 98 24.70 6.44 -29.24
CA LEU A 98 23.85 5.27 -29.48
C LEU A 98 24.58 3.97 -29.19
N LEU A 99 25.86 3.85 -29.58
CA LEU A 99 26.70 2.70 -29.24
C LEU A 99 26.84 2.53 -27.71
N LEU A 100 27.09 3.62 -26.99
CA LEU A 100 27.19 3.58 -25.52
C LEU A 100 25.87 3.14 -24.89
N MET A 101 24.75 3.74 -25.28
CA MET A 101 23.44 3.45 -24.67
C MET A 101 22.95 2.04 -25.00
N THR A 102 23.20 1.54 -26.21
CA THR A 102 22.90 0.14 -26.57
C THR A 102 23.79 -0.84 -25.81
N ALA A 103 25.06 -0.52 -25.57
CA ALA A 103 25.93 -1.34 -24.72
C ALA A 103 25.46 -1.38 -23.25
N VAL A 104 25.09 -0.23 -22.68
CA VAL A 104 24.52 -0.14 -21.31
C VAL A 104 23.23 -0.96 -21.20
N MET A 105 22.33 -0.81 -22.18
CA MET A 105 21.09 -1.60 -22.26
C MET A 105 21.39 -3.11 -22.35
N PHE A 106 22.36 -3.52 -23.18
CA PHE A 106 22.74 -4.92 -23.35
C PHE A 106 23.26 -5.53 -22.05
N VAL A 107 24.14 -4.83 -21.35
CA VAL A 107 24.66 -5.24 -20.03
C VAL A 107 23.51 -5.38 -19.02
N GLY A 108 22.60 -4.40 -18.97
CA GLY A 108 21.40 -4.48 -18.14
C GLY A 108 20.54 -5.72 -18.48
N ALA A 109 20.31 -5.96 -19.77
CA ALA A 109 19.53 -7.10 -20.24
C ALA A 109 20.18 -8.46 -19.89
N ILE A 110 21.52 -8.55 -19.85
CA ILE A 110 22.25 -9.72 -19.34
C ILE A 110 21.94 -9.95 -17.86
N PHE A 111 21.92 -8.92 -17.02
CA PHE A 111 21.57 -9.09 -15.61
C PHE A 111 20.10 -9.50 -15.43
N VAL A 112 19.18 -8.99 -16.25
CA VAL A 112 17.79 -9.48 -16.27
C VAL A 112 17.74 -10.95 -16.69
N TYR A 113 18.49 -11.33 -17.72
CA TYR A 113 18.59 -12.72 -18.20
C TYR A 113 19.13 -13.66 -17.12
N ARG A 114 20.26 -13.30 -16.48
CA ARG A 114 20.88 -14.09 -15.39
C ARG A 114 19.93 -14.32 -14.23
N ARG A 115 19.18 -13.29 -13.81
CA ARG A 115 18.15 -13.43 -12.78
C ARG A 115 17.06 -14.42 -13.18
N ARG A 116 16.76 -14.53 -14.47
CA ARG A 116 15.71 -15.41 -15.00
C ARG A 116 16.18 -16.83 -15.28
N LEU A 117 17.47 -17.13 -15.17
CA LEU A 117 17.94 -18.52 -15.16
C LEU A 117 17.41 -19.26 -13.93
N ASN A 118 17.48 -18.62 -12.76
CA ASN A 118 16.94 -19.11 -11.49
C ASN A 118 16.01 -18.06 -10.88
N PRO A 119 14.79 -17.88 -11.42
CA PRO A 119 13.91 -16.81 -10.98
C PRO A 119 13.38 -17.08 -9.56
N PRO A 120 13.36 -16.09 -8.66
CA PRO A 120 12.65 -16.19 -7.38
C PRO A 120 11.21 -16.67 -7.59
N ALA A 121 10.70 -17.53 -6.69
CA ALA A 121 9.37 -18.15 -6.81
C ALA A 121 8.21 -17.15 -7.03
N ARG A 122 8.38 -15.91 -6.55
CA ARG A 122 7.41 -14.82 -6.72
C ARG A 122 7.35 -14.23 -8.14
N LEU A 123 8.38 -14.40 -8.98
CA LEU A 123 8.40 -13.83 -10.33
C LEU A 123 7.53 -14.64 -11.28
N SER A 124 6.71 -13.95 -12.06
CA SER A 124 6.04 -14.60 -13.17
C SER A 124 7.03 -15.00 -14.28
N LYS A 125 6.80 -16.19 -14.84
CA LYS A 125 7.54 -16.78 -15.96
C LYS A 125 6.83 -16.42 -17.28
N GLY A 126 6.58 -17.40 -18.16
CA GLY A 126 5.83 -17.21 -19.40
C GLY A 126 6.48 -16.16 -20.32
N PRO A 127 5.72 -15.21 -20.89
CA PRO A 127 6.25 -14.15 -21.75
C PRO A 127 7.37 -13.31 -21.11
N TRP A 128 7.51 -13.30 -19.79
CA TRP A 128 8.60 -12.59 -19.14
C TRP A 128 9.98 -13.25 -19.34
N MET A 129 10.03 -14.52 -19.73
CA MET A 129 11.28 -15.26 -19.99
C MET A 129 11.91 -14.89 -21.35
N ARG A 130 11.09 -14.45 -22.31
CA ARG A 130 11.56 -13.99 -23.64
C ARG A 130 12.05 -12.54 -23.61
N LEU A 131 11.52 -11.70 -22.72
CA LEU A 131 11.84 -10.27 -22.65
C LEU A 131 13.35 -9.95 -22.67
N PRO A 132 14.21 -10.50 -21.80
CA PRO A 132 15.63 -10.16 -21.83
C PRO A 132 16.32 -10.54 -23.15
N LYS A 133 15.86 -11.61 -23.81
CA LYS A 133 16.39 -12.02 -25.12
C LYS A 133 16.05 -10.98 -26.19
N SER A 134 14.81 -10.49 -26.21
CA SER A 134 14.38 -9.43 -27.12
C SER A 134 15.13 -8.11 -26.88
N LEU A 135 15.39 -7.76 -25.62
CA LEU A 135 16.15 -6.55 -25.28
C LEU A 135 17.62 -6.68 -25.72
N MET A 136 18.24 -7.85 -25.52
CA MET A 136 19.58 -8.13 -26.04
C MET A 136 19.61 -8.11 -27.57
N ALA A 137 18.61 -8.67 -28.25
CA ALA A 137 18.50 -8.64 -29.71
C ALA A 137 18.39 -7.21 -30.25
N PHE A 138 17.54 -6.38 -29.64
CA PHE A 138 17.44 -4.95 -29.97
C PHE A 138 18.79 -4.26 -29.81
N ALA A 139 19.39 -4.37 -28.62
CA ALA A 139 20.63 -3.68 -28.28
C ALA A 139 21.79 -4.11 -29.18
N ALA A 140 21.98 -5.42 -29.40
CA ALA A 140 23.04 -5.94 -30.25
C ALA A 140 22.85 -5.55 -31.73
N SER A 141 21.61 -5.61 -32.23
CA SER A 141 21.34 -5.27 -33.63
C SER A 141 21.60 -3.79 -33.90
N PHE A 142 21.06 -2.90 -33.05
CA PHE A 142 21.31 -1.46 -33.19
C PHE A 142 22.77 -1.08 -32.92
N PHE A 143 23.47 -1.79 -32.02
CA PHE A 143 24.90 -1.59 -31.82
C PHE A 143 25.68 -1.84 -33.12
N ILE A 144 25.50 -3.02 -33.73
CA ILE A 144 26.24 -3.41 -34.95
C ILE A 144 25.89 -2.50 -36.13
N VAL A 145 24.61 -2.20 -36.32
CA VAL A 145 24.13 -1.30 -37.39
C VAL A 145 24.68 0.13 -37.25
N THR A 146 25.01 0.56 -36.03
CA THR A 146 25.52 1.93 -35.78
C THR A 146 27.05 2.04 -35.96
N LEU A 147 27.79 0.92 -36.01
CA LEU A 147 29.25 0.94 -36.14
C LEU A 147 29.76 1.68 -37.41
N PRO A 148 29.14 1.54 -38.60
CA PRO A 148 29.51 2.32 -39.77
C PRO A 148 29.22 3.81 -39.61
N VAL A 149 28.07 4.17 -39.02
CA VAL A 149 27.68 5.57 -38.76
C VAL A 149 28.65 6.25 -37.79
N ALA A 150 29.21 5.51 -36.83
CA ALA A 150 30.24 6.00 -35.92
C ALA A 150 31.64 6.10 -36.57
N GLY A 151 31.81 5.61 -37.80
CA GLY A 151 33.09 5.57 -38.51
C GLY A 151 34.04 4.47 -38.01
N ILE A 152 33.53 3.46 -37.28
CA ILE A 152 34.32 2.34 -36.75
C ILE A 152 34.47 1.23 -37.81
N LEU A 153 33.44 1.02 -38.63
CA LEU A 153 33.43 0.03 -39.71
C LEU A 153 33.14 0.69 -41.07
N PRO A 154 33.52 0.06 -42.20
CA PRO A 154 33.19 0.56 -43.54
C PRO A 154 31.68 0.57 -43.83
N GLU A 155 31.22 1.47 -44.71
CA GLU A 155 29.80 1.68 -45.10
C GLU A 155 29.12 0.46 -45.76
N HIS A 156 29.87 -0.61 -46.06
CA HIS A 156 29.39 -1.85 -46.68
C HIS A 156 29.76 -3.12 -45.91
N PHE A 157 30.05 -2.98 -44.61
CA PHE A 157 30.47 -4.10 -43.78
C PHE A 157 29.41 -5.22 -43.68
N GLY A 158 29.83 -6.46 -43.93
CA GLY A 158 29.07 -7.69 -43.64
C GLY A 158 28.14 -8.25 -44.73
N GLY A 159 28.00 -7.56 -45.87
CA GLY A 159 27.22 -8.05 -47.01
C GLY A 159 25.73 -8.29 -46.72
N TRP A 160 25.01 -8.90 -47.68
CA TRP A 160 23.56 -9.06 -47.61
C TRP A 160 23.08 -10.00 -46.49
N VAL A 161 23.89 -11.01 -46.13
CA VAL A 161 23.57 -11.97 -45.05
C VAL A 161 23.55 -11.26 -43.70
N LEU A 162 24.55 -10.43 -43.40
CA LEU A 162 24.56 -9.67 -42.14
C LEU A 162 23.39 -8.68 -42.09
N VAL A 163 23.09 -8.01 -43.21
CA VAL A 163 21.93 -7.11 -43.32
C VAL A 163 20.63 -7.85 -43.01
N ALA A 164 20.44 -9.06 -43.54
CA ALA A 164 19.25 -9.87 -43.26
C ALA A 164 19.16 -10.27 -41.78
N ILE A 165 20.26 -10.72 -41.17
CA ILE A 165 20.31 -11.11 -39.75
C ILE A 165 20.00 -9.91 -38.84
N LEU A 166 20.64 -8.76 -39.11
CA LEU A 166 20.41 -7.53 -38.34
C LEU A 166 18.99 -7.01 -38.55
N GLY A 167 18.44 -7.10 -39.76
CA GLY A 167 17.06 -6.74 -40.04
C GLY A 167 16.07 -7.58 -39.24
N LEU A 168 16.27 -8.89 -39.14
CA LEU A 168 15.47 -9.78 -38.29
C LEU A 168 15.61 -9.45 -36.80
N GLY A 169 16.83 -9.17 -36.34
CA GLY A 169 17.10 -8.79 -34.95
C GLY A 169 16.46 -7.45 -34.57
N VAL A 170 16.53 -6.45 -35.45
CA VAL A 170 15.82 -5.17 -35.31
C VAL A 170 14.32 -5.39 -35.29
N LEU A 171 13.77 -6.14 -36.25
CA LEU A 171 12.34 -6.43 -36.31
C LEU A 171 11.84 -7.09 -35.02
N TRP A 172 12.54 -8.12 -34.52
CA TRP A 172 12.23 -8.76 -33.25
C TRP A 172 12.26 -7.76 -32.10
N GLY A 173 13.38 -7.06 -31.93
CA GLY A 173 13.63 -6.17 -30.80
C GLY A 173 12.65 -4.99 -30.75
N VAL A 174 12.48 -4.32 -31.90
CA VAL A 174 11.49 -3.26 -32.10
C VAL A 174 10.09 -3.80 -31.85
N SER A 175 9.77 -5.00 -32.32
CA SER A 175 8.43 -5.53 -32.12
C SER A 175 8.11 -5.74 -30.63
N GLU A 176 9.03 -6.29 -29.86
CA GLU A 176 8.84 -6.47 -28.42
C GLU A 176 8.77 -5.15 -27.66
N LEU A 177 9.53 -4.14 -28.06
CA LEU A 177 9.49 -2.83 -27.41
C LEU A 177 8.19 -2.11 -27.76
N PHE A 178 7.91 -1.87 -29.04
CA PHE A 178 6.82 -1.03 -29.48
C PHE A 178 5.45 -1.71 -29.37
N PHE A 179 5.27 -2.91 -29.95
CA PHE A 179 4.02 -3.64 -29.78
C PHE A 179 3.87 -4.16 -28.35
N GLY A 180 4.96 -4.63 -27.72
CA GLY A 180 4.87 -5.09 -26.33
C GLY A 180 4.45 -4.00 -25.35
N MET A 181 4.85 -2.74 -25.59
CA MET A 181 4.41 -1.58 -24.79
C MET A 181 2.92 -1.29 -24.95
N THR A 182 2.38 -1.34 -26.17
CA THR A 182 1.04 -0.79 -26.42
C THR A 182 -0.03 -1.81 -26.79
N TRP A 183 0.32 -3.00 -27.26
CA TRP A 183 -0.64 -4.04 -27.65
C TRP A 183 -0.81 -5.15 -26.61
N GLY A 184 0.21 -5.42 -25.79
CA GLY A 184 0.16 -6.57 -24.88
C GLY A 184 1.52 -7.18 -24.64
N GLY A 185 1.75 -7.67 -23.42
CA GLY A 185 2.97 -8.37 -23.07
C GLY A 185 3.72 -7.74 -21.91
N PRO A 186 4.96 -8.21 -21.63
CA PRO A 186 5.77 -7.73 -20.52
C PRO A 186 5.99 -6.22 -20.55
N MET A 187 6.28 -5.65 -21.72
CA MET A 187 6.65 -4.23 -21.86
C MET A 187 5.51 -3.24 -21.65
N LYS A 188 4.27 -3.70 -21.52
CA LYS A 188 3.11 -2.82 -21.27
C LYS A 188 3.30 -1.95 -20.03
N HIS A 189 4.02 -2.45 -19.03
CA HIS A 189 4.31 -1.71 -17.80
C HIS A 189 5.14 -0.45 -18.05
N ALA A 190 5.96 -0.38 -19.11
CA ALA A 190 6.74 0.82 -19.39
C ALA A 190 5.83 1.97 -19.84
N PHE A 191 4.82 1.66 -20.66
CA PHE A 191 3.82 2.63 -21.11
C PHE A 191 2.77 2.92 -20.05
N ALA A 192 2.04 1.89 -19.60
CA ALA A 192 0.99 2.02 -18.59
C ALA A 192 1.55 2.51 -17.25
N GLY A 193 2.74 2.07 -16.85
CA GLY A 193 3.39 2.51 -15.62
C GLY A 193 3.80 3.97 -15.65
N ALA A 194 4.39 4.48 -16.74
CA ALA A 194 4.73 5.89 -16.86
C ALA A 194 3.47 6.78 -16.76
N LEU A 195 2.39 6.42 -17.46
CA LEU A 195 1.13 7.16 -17.39
C LEU A 195 0.43 6.99 -16.04
N HIS A 196 0.54 5.83 -15.40
CA HIS A 196 0.01 5.61 -14.06
C HIS A 196 0.70 6.49 -13.02
N LEU A 197 2.02 6.71 -13.14
CA LEU A 197 2.74 7.66 -12.30
C LEU A 197 2.29 9.10 -12.55
N ALA A 198 2.01 9.47 -13.81
CA ALA A 198 1.50 10.79 -14.16
C ALA A 198 0.12 11.05 -13.55
N TRP A 199 -0.81 10.11 -13.73
CA TRP A 199 -2.22 10.26 -13.35
C TRP A 199 -2.65 9.27 -12.27
N HIS A 200 -1.77 9.07 -11.29
CA HIS A 200 -2.00 8.18 -10.16
C HIS A 200 -3.29 8.58 -9.44
N ARG A 201 -4.10 7.60 -8.99
CA ARG A 201 -5.36 7.85 -8.26
C ARG A 201 -5.18 8.73 -7.01
N ARG A 202 -3.99 8.65 -6.41
CA ARG A 202 -3.57 9.38 -5.22
C ARG A 202 -2.33 10.18 -5.58
N ALA A 203 -2.50 11.33 -6.22
CA ALA A 203 -1.35 12.17 -6.59
C ALA A 203 -0.71 12.81 -5.36
N GLU A 204 -1.46 12.94 -4.27
CA GLU A 204 -1.08 13.55 -2.99
C GLU A 204 -0.10 12.67 -2.19
N ARG A 205 0.16 11.43 -2.62
CA ARG A 205 1.18 10.56 -2.03
C ARG A 205 2.61 10.92 -2.45
N PHE A 206 2.75 11.75 -3.47
CA PHE A 206 4.07 12.17 -3.98
C PHE A 206 4.47 13.46 -3.28
N GLY A 207 5.77 13.61 -2.96
CA GLY A 207 6.28 14.80 -2.27
C GLY A 207 6.10 14.77 -0.74
N GLY A 208 6.22 13.60 -0.12
CA GLY A 208 6.26 13.44 1.35
C GLY A 208 4.92 13.09 2.01
N GLY A 209 3.80 13.30 1.31
CA GLY A 209 2.48 12.82 1.76
C GLY A 209 2.32 11.30 1.65
N ARG A 210 1.45 10.70 2.47
CA ARG A 210 1.12 9.26 2.36
C ARG A 210 -0.20 8.97 1.64
N SER A 211 -1.20 9.88 1.73
CA SER A 211 -2.53 9.76 1.11
C SER A 211 -3.15 8.35 1.22
N THR A 212 -3.45 7.89 2.45
CA THR A 212 -3.85 6.49 2.71
C THR A 212 -5.33 6.29 3.05
N GLY A 213 -6.08 7.35 3.35
CA GLY A 213 -7.51 7.27 3.66
C GLY A 213 -8.36 6.87 2.46
N LEU A 214 -9.40 6.06 2.66
CA LEU A 214 -10.30 5.64 1.58
C LEU A 214 -11.12 6.82 1.03
N LYS A 215 -11.31 6.84 -0.30
CA LYS A 215 -12.20 7.81 -0.94
C LYS A 215 -13.67 7.44 -0.66
N PRO A 216 -14.54 8.39 -0.31
CA PRO A 216 -15.93 8.11 0.02
C PRO A 216 -16.75 7.71 -1.21
N LEU A 217 -17.85 6.97 -0.97
CA LEU A 217 -18.92 6.83 -1.96
C LEU A 217 -19.83 8.05 -1.92
N ASP A 218 -20.42 8.40 -3.07
CA ASP A 218 -21.49 9.39 -3.12
C ASP A 218 -22.83 8.71 -2.82
N LEU A 219 -23.25 8.77 -1.55
CA LEU A 219 -24.51 8.17 -1.11
C LEU A 219 -25.73 9.07 -1.40
N ASN A 220 -25.51 10.29 -1.89
CA ASN A 220 -26.60 11.23 -2.19
C ASN A 220 -27.06 11.11 -3.65
N ASP A 221 -26.24 10.53 -4.52
CA ASP A 221 -26.59 10.23 -5.90
C ASP A 221 -27.11 8.78 -6.00
N PRO A 222 -28.42 8.55 -6.20
CA PRO A 222 -28.98 7.20 -6.30
C PRO A 222 -28.55 6.45 -7.55
N THR A 223 -27.90 7.13 -8.50
CA THR A 223 -27.35 6.52 -9.72
C THR A 223 -25.86 6.16 -9.58
N ALA A 224 -25.20 6.64 -8.51
CA ALA A 224 -23.81 6.31 -8.24
C ALA A 224 -23.70 4.85 -7.75
N PRO A 225 -22.71 4.09 -8.23
CA PRO A 225 -22.54 2.71 -7.80
C PRO A 225 -22.08 2.62 -6.35
N LEU A 226 -22.69 1.72 -5.58
CA LEU A 226 -22.30 1.43 -4.20
C LEU A 226 -21.11 0.47 -4.13
N GLY A 227 -19.96 0.89 -4.66
CA GLY A 227 -18.75 0.08 -4.77
C GLY A 227 -18.44 -0.33 -6.21
N VAL A 228 -17.84 -1.50 -6.38
CA VAL A 228 -17.41 -2.04 -7.69
C VAL A 228 -17.92 -3.47 -7.87
N GLU A 229 -18.86 -3.66 -8.80
CA GLU A 229 -19.37 -4.98 -9.21
C GLU A 229 -18.55 -5.52 -10.39
N LYS A 230 -18.29 -4.65 -11.38
CA LYS A 230 -17.69 -4.96 -12.69
C LYS A 230 -16.41 -4.16 -12.91
N PRO A 231 -15.51 -4.58 -13.82
CA PRO A 231 -14.29 -3.83 -14.08
C PRO A 231 -14.52 -2.37 -14.51
N GLU A 232 -15.59 -2.08 -15.25
CA GLU A 232 -15.93 -0.70 -15.66
C GLU A 232 -16.38 0.22 -14.50
N ASP A 233 -16.76 -0.34 -13.35
CA ASP A 233 -17.10 0.46 -12.17
C ASP A 233 -15.85 1.03 -11.49
N PHE A 234 -14.65 0.52 -11.79
CA PHE A 234 -13.41 1.18 -11.38
C PHE A 234 -13.23 2.49 -12.13
N THR A 235 -12.55 3.45 -11.50
CA THR A 235 -12.13 4.65 -12.21
C THR A 235 -11.10 4.33 -13.29
N TRP A 236 -11.09 5.09 -14.39
CA TRP A 236 -10.18 4.86 -15.52
C TRP A 236 -8.71 4.80 -15.10
N ASN A 237 -8.31 5.59 -14.10
CA ASN A 237 -6.94 5.63 -13.58
C ASN A 237 -6.61 4.48 -12.60
N GLN A 238 -7.61 3.78 -12.04
CA GLN A 238 -7.41 2.47 -11.39
C GLN A 238 -7.14 1.39 -12.44
N LEU A 239 -7.92 1.35 -13.53
CA LEU A 239 -7.70 0.40 -14.63
C LEU A 239 -6.30 0.56 -15.24
N LEU A 240 -5.87 1.80 -15.46
CA LEU A 240 -4.49 2.13 -15.85
C LEU A 240 -3.46 1.57 -14.85
N GLY A 241 -3.72 1.71 -13.54
CA GLY A 241 -2.86 1.17 -12.49
C GLY A 241 -2.76 -0.36 -12.50
N PHE A 242 -3.85 -1.07 -12.77
CA PHE A 242 -3.80 -2.53 -12.90
C PHE A 242 -2.92 -2.95 -14.09
N ASP A 243 -3.05 -2.25 -15.21
CA ASP A 243 -2.30 -2.51 -16.43
C ASP A 243 -0.81 -2.19 -16.31
N ALA A 244 -0.43 -1.30 -15.38
CA ALA A 244 0.95 -0.99 -15.02
C ALA A 244 1.69 -2.13 -14.31
N CYS A 245 1.00 -3.18 -13.85
CA CYS A 245 1.63 -4.23 -13.05
C CYS A 245 2.75 -4.99 -13.79
N VAL A 246 3.93 -5.04 -13.15
CA VAL A 246 5.15 -5.70 -13.67
C VAL A 246 5.22 -7.20 -13.34
N GLN A 247 4.21 -7.74 -12.65
CA GLN A 247 4.19 -9.15 -12.18
C GLN A 247 5.45 -9.59 -11.39
N CYS A 248 6.10 -8.68 -10.66
CA CYS A 248 7.31 -8.96 -9.90
C CYS A 248 7.07 -9.74 -8.59
N GLY A 249 5.82 -9.79 -8.11
CA GLY A 249 5.45 -10.54 -6.92
C GLY A 249 6.01 -10.01 -5.61
N LYS A 250 6.54 -8.78 -5.55
CA LYS A 250 6.92 -8.13 -4.28
C LYS A 250 5.70 -8.05 -3.34
N CYS A 251 4.55 -7.64 -3.86
CA CYS A 251 3.29 -7.61 -3.13
C CYS A 251 2.86 -9.00 -2.61
N GLN A 252 3.04 -10.05 -3.41
CA GLN A 252 2.76 -11.43 -3.01
C GLN A 252 3.67 -11.88 -1.86
N ALA A 253 4.98 -11.64 -1.98
CA ALA A 253 5.96 -12.05 -0.96
C ALA A 253 5.78 -11.33 0.38
N ALA A 254 5.26 -10.10 0.36
CA ALA A 254 4.98 -9.31 1.56
C ALA A 254 3.59 -9.58 2.18
N CYS A 255 2.70 -10.29 1.47
CA CYS A 255 1.32 -10.50 1.91
C CYS A 255 1.24 -11.55 3.04
N PRO A 256 0.79 -11.18 4.25
CA PRO A 256 0.65 -12.13 5.35
C PRO A 256 -0.46 -13.17 5.08
N ALA A 257 -1.55 -12.78 4.41
CA ALA A 257 -2.63 -13.70 4.04
C ALA A 257 -2.13 -14.76 3.04
N PHE A 258 -1.34 -14.36 2.04
CA PHE A 258 -0.72 -15.30 1.10
C PHE A 258 0.21 -16.28 1.82
N ALA A 259 1.05 -15.77 2.73
CA ALA A 259 1.97 -16.59 3.51
C ALA A 259 1.24 -17.56 4.46
N ALA A 260 0.09 -17.13 5.00
CA ALA A 260 -0.81 -17.95 5.81
C ALA A 260 -1.52 -19.06 5.00
N GLY A 261 -1.45 -19.01 3.66
CA GLY A 261 -2.20 -19.92 2.80
C GLY A 261 -3.70 -19.59 2.70
N GLN A 262 -4.10 -18.38 3.09
CA GLN A 262 -5.44 -17.85 2.78
C GLN A 262 -5.56 -17.58 1.27
N PRO A 263 -6.76 -17.59 0.68
CA PRO A 263 -6.98 -17.46 -0.76
C PRO A 263 -6.74 -16.03 -1.31
N LEU A 264 -5.66 -15.35 -0.90
CA LEU A 264 -5.28 -14.03 -1.39
C LEU A 264 -3.85 -14.02 -1.92
N ASN A 265 -3.73 -13.72 -3.20
CA ASN A 265 -2.47 -13.34 -3.82
C ASN A 265 -2.63 -11.96 -4.47
N PRO A 266 -2.08 -10.88 -3.90
CA PRO A 266 -2.28 -9.52 -4.42
C PRO A 266 -1.75 -9.34 -5.84
N LYS A 267 -0.70 -10.09 -6.25
CA LYS A 267 -0.23 -10.05 -7.65
C LYS A 267 -1.29 -10.64 -8.57
N LYS A 268 -1.86 -11.79 -8.20
CA LYS A 268 -2.88 -12.49 -8.99
C LYS A 268 -4.15 -11.64 -9.09
N LEU A 269 -4.61 -11.07 -7.98
CA LEU A 269 -5.76 -10.16 -7.93
C LEU A 269 -5.65 -9.01 -8.93
N ILE A 270 -4.50 -8.33 -8.98
CA ILE A 270 -4.30 -7.26 -9.96
C ILE A 270 -4.23 -7.80 -11.40
N GLN A 271 -3.67 -9.00 -11.63
CA GLN A 271 -3.71 -9.60 -12.97
C GLN A 271 -5.11 -10.03 -13.38
N ASP A 272 -5.96 -10.40 -12.45
CA ASP A 272 -7.36 -10.72 -12.75
C ASP A 272 -8.15 -9.46 -13.08
N MET A 273 -7.82 -8.32 -12.44
CA MET A 273 -8.38 -7.04 -12.87
C MET A 273 -7.89 -6.65 -14.28
N VAL A 274 -6.66 -7.02 -14.65
CA VAL A 274 -6.17 -6.86 -16.04
C VAL A 274 -6.96 -7.73 -17.02
N VAL A 275 -7.25 -8.99 -16.66
CA VAL A 275 -8.12 -9.86 -17.46
C VAL A 275 -9.52 -9.26 -17.58
N GLY A 276 -10.09 -8.77 -16.48
CA GLY A 276 -11.39 -8.11 -16.48
C GLY A 276 -11.46 -6.89 -17.40
N LEU A 277 -10.43 -6.03 -17.40
CA LEU A 277 -10.39 -4.85 -18.26
C LEU A 277 -10.20 -5.21 -19.74
N ALA A 278 -9.40 -6.25 -20.04
CA ALA A 278 -9.02 -6.61 -21.40
C ALA A 278 -9.99 -7.59 -22.07
N GLY A 279 -10.72 -8.38 -21.27
CA GLY A 279 -11.48 -9.54 -21.71
C GLY A 279 -10.63 -10.81 -21.79
N GLY A 280 -11.27 -11.96 -21.58
CA GLY A 280 -10.68 -13.29 -21.77
C GLY A 280 -10.52 -14.06 -20.47
N THR A 281 -9.43 -14.83 -20.35
CA THR A 281 -9.12 -15.64 -19.16
C THR A 281 -7.67 -15.47 -18.70
N ASP A 282 -7.38 -15.94 -17.50
CA ASP A 282 -6.04 -15.99 -16.92
C ASP A 282 -5.18 -17.17 -17.42
N ALA A 283 -5.57 -17.89 -18.48
CA ALA A 283 -4.86 -19.08 -18.99
C ALA A 283 -3.37 -18.83 -19.32
N HIS A 284 -2.99 -17.59 -19.66
CA HIS A 284 -1.61 -17.21 -19.94
C HIS A 284 -0.86 -16.67 -18.72
N PHE A 285 -1.49 -16.62 -17.55
CA PHE A 285 -0.85 -16.19 -16.32
C PHE A 285 0.14 -17.26 -15.84
N ALA A 286 1.43 -16.90 -15.85
CA ALA A 286 2.53 -17.80 -15.48
C ALA A 286 3.16 -17.42 -14.12
N GLY A 287 2.34 -16.93 -13.18
CA GLY A 287 2.75 -16.63 -11.81
C GLY A 287 2.13 -17.60 -10.80
N SER A 288 2.37 -17.35 -9.51
CA SER A 288 1.74 -18.13 -8.44
C SER A 288 0.22 -17.89 -8.40
N PRO A 289 -0.61 -18.94 -8.28
CA PRO A 289 -2.06 -18.81 -8.17
C PRO A 289 -2.49 -18.25 -6.80
N TYR A 290 -3.80 -18.17 -6.56
CA TYR A 290 -4.33 -18.09 -5.21
C TYR A 290 -4.02 -19.38 -4.44
N PRO A 291 -3.63 -19.30 -3.15
CA PRO A 291 -3.59 -20.49 -2.30
C PRO A 291 -4.99 -21.09 -2.15
N SER A 292 -5.07 -22.40 -1.99
CA SER A 292 -6.31 -23.12 -1.66
C SER A 292 -5.99 -24.18 -0.60
N LEU A 293 -6.83 -24.28 0.43
CA LEU A 293 -6.62 -25.21 1.54
C LEU A 293 -6.98 -26.66 1.18
N ASP A 294 -7.97 -26.82 0.31
CA ASP A 294 -8.61 -28.09 -0.01
C ASP A 294 -8.57 -28.40 -1.52
N GLY A 295 -7.82 -27.60 -2.29
CA GLY A 295 -7.77 -27.69 -3.74
C GLY A 295 -9.06 -27.23 -4.44
N LYS A 296 -10.03 -26.65 -3.71
CA LYS A 296 -11.29 -26.15 -4.28
C LYS A 296 -11.21 -24.75 -4.86
N GLY A 297 -10.06 -24.09 -4.79
CA GLY A 297 -9.86 -22.82 -5.49
C GLY A 297 -9.85 -23.04 -7.00
N LYS A 298 -10.38 -22.08 -7.76
CA LYS A 298 -10.34 -22.14 -9.23
C LYS A 298 -8.90 -22.21 -9.73
N PRO A 299 -8.56 -23.18 -10.61
CA PRO A 299 -7.23 -23.26 -11.20
C PRO A 299 -6.98 -22.10 -12.16
N ILE A 300 -5.71 -21.88 -12.50
CA ILE A 300 -5.33 -20.95 -13.56
C ILE A 300 -5.93 -21.45 -14.88
N GLY A 301 -6.57 -20.54 -15.62
CA GLY A 301 -7.30 -20.80 -16.86
C GLY A 301 -8.82 -20.63 -16.72
N GLU A 302 -9.33 -20.77 -15.50
CA GLU A 302 -10.77 -20.72 -15.22
C GLU A 302 -11.23 -19.36 -14.68
N HIS A 303 -10.32 -18.45 -14.31
CA HIS A 303 -10.70 -17.08 -14.01
C HIS A 303 -10.86 -16.31 -15.32
N GLY A 304 -12.08 -15.91 -15.61
CA GLY A 304 -12.42 -15.24 -16.86
C GLY A 304 -13.45 -14.14 -16.66
N GLY A 305 -13.40 -13.14 -17.54
CA GLY A 305 -14.29 -12.00 -17.46
C GLY A 305 -14.10 -11.03 -18.61
N ASN A 306 -14.91 -9.98 -18.61
CA ASN A 306 -14.81 -8.84 -19.50
C ASN A 306 -15.30 -7.58 -18.76
N PRO A 307 -15.18 -6.38 -19.36
CA PRO A 307 -15.48 -5.12 -18.67
C PRO A 307 -16.89 -5.01 -18.06
N HIS A 308 -17.85 -5.77 -18.58
CA HIS A 308 -19.27 -5.70 -18.23
C HIS A 308 -19.74 -6.88 -17.35
N GLN A 309 -18.86 -7.83 -17.04
CA GLN A 309 -19.19 -9.01 -16.23
C GLN A 309 -18.80 -8.80 -14.75
N PRO A 310 -19.53 -9.41 -13.81
CA PRO A 310 -19.18 -9.37 -12.40
C PRO A 310 -17.76 -9.87 -12.14
N ILE A 311 -17.02 -9.14 -11.30
CA ILE A 311 -15.66 -9.50 -10.89
C ILE A 311 -15.70 -10.70 -9.95
N VAL A 312 -16.54 -10.64 -8.93
CA VAL A 312 -16.69 -11.72 -7.95
C VAL A 312 -17.46 -12.88 -8.59
N ASN A 313 -17.01 -14.11 -8.33
CA ASN A 313 -17.45 -15.37 -8.95
C ASN A 313 -17.06 -15.54 -10.43
N GLY A 314 -16.52 -14.51 -11.09
CA GLY A 314 -15.92 -14.60 -12.43
C GLY A 314 -14.39 -14.61 -12.37
N LEU A 315 -13.82 -13.44 -12.05
CA LEU A 315 -12.38 -13.19 -12.03
C LEU A 315 -11.73 -13.53 -10.68
N VAL A 316 -12.45 -13.39 -9.58
CA VAL A 316 -11.99 -13.68 -8.22
C VAL A 316 -13.13 -14.28 -7.40
N ASP A 317 -12.80 -15.08 -6.39
CA ASP A 317 -13.79 -15.56 -5.42
C ASP A 317 -13.92 -14.57 -4.24
N ALA A 318 -15.09 -14.52 -3.58
CA ALA A 318 -15.36 -13.53 -2.53
C ALA A 318 -14.36 -13.62 -1.36
N GLU A 319 -13.97 -14.83 -0.97
CA GLU A 319 -12.99 -15.14 0.07
C GLU A 319 -11.62 -14.50 -0.21
N THR A 320 -11.28 -14.30 -1.50
CA THR A 320 -10.06 -13.58 -1.90
C THR A 320 -10.08 -12.15 -1.35
N LEU A 321 -11.22 -11.48 -1.46
CA LEU A 321 -11.40 -10.12 -0.98
C LEU A 321 -11.37 -10.08 0.55
N TRP A 322 -12.06 -11.00 1.21
CA TRP A 322 -12.22 -11.06 2.66
C TRP A 322 -10.98 -11.53 3.42
N SER A 323 -10.03 -12.19 2.75
CA SER A 323 -8.70 -12.55 3.29
C SER A 323 -7.78 -11.34 3.51
N CYS A 324 -8.09 -10.19 2.91
CA CYS A 324 -7.26 -8.99 3.05
C CYS A 324 -7.41 -8.36 4.45
N THR A 325 -6.31 -8.29 5.20
CA THR A 325 -6.26 -7.60 6.52
C THR A 325 -6.11 -6.08 6.40
N THR A 326 -6.28 -5.53 5.20
CA THR A 326 -6.03 -4.13 4.83
C THR A 326 -4.66 -3.57 5.24
N CYS A 327 -3.69 -4.38 5.66
CA CYS A 327 -2.45 -3.88 6.27
C CYS A 327 -1.50 -3.08 5.35
N ARG A 328 -1.81 -2.92 4.05
CA ARG A 328 -1.02 -2.21 3.02
C ARG A 328 0.41 -2.71 2.76
N ALA A 329 0.83 -3.87 3.28
CA ALA A 329 2.15 -4.43 2.96
C ALA A 329 2.36 -4.64 1.45
N CYS A 330 1.31 -5.04 0.73
CA CYS A 330 1.34 -5.19 -0.73
C CYS A 330 1.51 -3.87 -1.48
N VAL A 331 0.90 -2.79 -0.98
CA VAL A 331 0.97 -1.45 -1.56
C VAL A 331 2.34 -0.84 -1.29
N GLU A 332 2.83 -0.99 -0.06
CA GLU A 332 4.14 -0.49 0.38
C GLU A 332 5.30 -1.10 -0.43
N GLU A 333 5.20 -2.37 -0.81
CA GLU A 333 6.23 -3.08 -1.59
C GLU A 333 6.00 -3.02 -3.11
N CYS A 334 4.94 -2.36 -3.59
CA CYS A 334 4.65 -2.27 -5.02
C CYS A 334 5.52 -1.18 -5.68
N PRO A 335 6.43 -1.52 -6.62
CA PRO A 335 7.25 -0.51 -7.29
C PRO A 335 6.42 0.42 -8.19
N MET A 336 5.26 -0.04 -8.69
CA MET A 336 4.33 0.78 -9.47
C MET A 336 3.31 1.51 -8.59
N MET A 337 3.43 1.40 -7.26
CA MET A 337 2.56 2.09 -6.29
C MET A 337 1.05 1.77 -6.44
N ILE A 338 0.71 0.62 -7.01
CA ILE A 338 -0.68 0.18 -7.22
C ILE A 338 -1.42 0.06 -5.89
N GLU A 339 -2.59 0.68 -5.81
CA GLU A 339 -3.46 0.72 -4.63
C GLU A 339 -4.33 -0.55 -4.51
N HIS A 340 -3.69 -1.67 -4.17
CA HIS A 340 -4.35 -2.98 -4.04
C HIS A 340 -5.48 -2.98 -3.00
N VAL A 341 -5.26 -2.33 -1.85
CA VAL A 341 -6.24 -2.29 -0.75
C VAL A 341 -7.48 -1.52 -1.15
N ASP A 342 -7.32 -0.38 -1.84
CA ASP A 342 -8.44 0.39 -2.38
C ASP A 342 -9.33 -0.45 -3.30
N ALA A 343 -8.73 -1.19 -4.24
CA ALA A 343 -9.48 -2.04 -5.15
C ALA A 343 -10.27 -3.12 -4.40
N ILE A 344 -9.67 -3.73 -3.38
CA ILE A 344 -10.34 -4.73 -2.54
C ILE A 344 -11.51 -4.12 -1.77
N VAL A 345 -11.32 -2.98 -1.12
CA VAL A 345 -12.40 -2.34 -0.35
C VAL A 345 -13.51 -1.81 -1.26
N ASP A 346 -13.18 -1.29 -2.44
CA ASP A 346 -14.16 -0.87 -3.44
C ASP A 346 -15.06 -2.04 -3.87
N MET A 347 -14.51 -3.26 -4.02
CA MET A 347 -15.31 -4.47 -4.29
C MET A 347 -16.08 -4.99 -3.06
N ARG A 348 -15.49 -4.92 -1.85
CA ARG A 348 -16.20 -5.25 -0.61
C ARG A 348 -17.44 -4.39 -0.39
N ARG A 349 -17.35 -3.09 -0.71
CA ARG A 349 -18.48 -2.16 -0.65
C ARG A 349 -19.69 -2.66 -1.44
N HIS A 350 -19.45 -3.17 -2.65
CA HIS A 350 -20.52 -3.76 -3.45
C HIS A 350 -21.09 -5.03 -2.79
N LEU A 351 -20.23 -5.94 -2.33
CA LEU A 351 -20.70 -7.16 -1.66
C LEU A 351 -21.55 -6.85 -0.41
N THR A 352 -21.14 -5.87 0.40
CA THR A 352 -21.84 -5.53 1.63
C THR A 352 -23.10 -4.72 1.37
N LEU A 353 -23.03 -3.63 0.60
CA LEU A 353 -24.14 -2.69 0.43
C LEU A 353 -25.21 -3.20 -0.53
N GLU A 354 -24.82 -3.88 -1.62
CA GLU A 354 -25.77 -4.32 -2.67
C GLU A 354 -26.20 -5.77 -2.51
N LYS A 355 -25.29 -6.66 -2.05
CA LYS A 355 -25.58 -8.09 -1.93
C LYS A 355 -25.88 -8.53 -0.49
N GLY A 356 -25.63 -7.68 0.52
CA GLY A 356 -25.69 -8.08 1.93
C GLY A 356 -24.73 -9.22 2.28
N ALA A 357 -23.70 -9.44 1.48
CA ALA A 357 -22.84 -10.63 1.49
C ALA A 357 -21.53 -10.39 2.27
N THR A 358 -21.65 -9.95 3.52
CA THR A 358 -20.52 -9.86 4.45
C THR A 358 -20.37 -11.20 5.18
N PRO A 359 -19.23 -11.90 5.10
CA PRO A 359 -19.12 -13.29 5.56
C PRO A 359 -19.11 -13.42 7.09
N ASN A 360 -19.46 -14.62 7.55
CA ASN A 360 -19.37 -15.05 8.95
C ASN A 360 -20.04 -14.04 9.91
N LYS A 361 -19.33 -13.58 10.94
CA LYS A 361 -19.88 -12.63 11.92
C LYS A 361 -19.95 -11.19 11.40
N GLY A 362 -19.59 -10.97 10.13
CA GLY A 362 -19.55 -9.63 9.54
C GLY A 362 -20.89 -8.92 9.57
N ALA A 363 -21.97 -9.60 9.19
CA ALA A 363 -23.31 -9.03 9.23
C ALA A 363 -23.73 -8.64 10.65
N GLU A 364 -23.54 -9.55 11.61
CA GLU A 364 -23.84 -9.31 13.04
C GLU A 364 -23.09 -8.09 13.58
N VAL A 365 -21.81 -7.94 13.27
CA VAL A 365 -21.01 -6.78 13.72
C VAL A 365 -21.50 -5.47 13.10
N LEU A 366 -21.91 -5.48 11.83
CA LEU A 366 -22.48 -4.29 11.18
C LEU A 366 -23.85 -3.92 11.80
N GLU A 367 -24.71 -4.91 12.05
CA GLU A 367 -25.99 -4.70 12.74
C GLU A 367 -25.78 -4.13 14.15
N ASN A 368 -24.79 -4.64 14.90
CA ASN A 368 -24.40 -4.10 16.20
C ASN A 368 -23.95 -2.64 16.11
N LEU A 369 -23.13 -2.28 15.11
CA LEU A 369 -22.71 -0.90 14.88
C LEU A 369 -23.91 0.02 14.59
N ILE A 370 -24.84 -0.43 13.76
CA ILE A 370 -26.06 0.33 13.44
C ILE A 370 -26.93 0.52 14.69
N ALA A 371 -27.10 -0.52 15.50
CA ALA A 371 -28.01 -0.51 16.64
C ALA A 371 -27.42 0.16 17.89
N THR A 372 -26.11 0.04 18.11
CA THR A 372 -25.47 0.35 19.40
C THR A 372 -24.26 1.27 19.29
N ASP A 373 -23.92 1.76 18.10
CA ASP A 373 -22.74 2.60 17.84
C ASP A 373 -21.40 1.94 18.26
N ASN A 374 -21.36 0.60 18.46
CA ASN A 374 -20.16 -0.18 18.75
C ASN A 374 -20.25 -1.62 18.17
N PRO A 375 -19.12 -2.23 17.78
CA PRO A 375 -19.12 -3.52 17.06
C PRO A 375 -19.48 -4.72 17.94
N GLY A 376 -19.39 -4.59 19.26
CA GLY A 376 -19.68 -5.68 20.21
C GLY A 376 -21.14 -5.78 20.63
N GLY A 377 -22.02 -4.88 20.18
CA GLY A 377 -23.44 -4.88 20.56
C GLY A 377 -23.68 -4.47 22.02
N PHE A 378 -22.71 -3.80 22.66
CA PHE A 378 -22.81 -3.41 24.05
C PHE A 378 -23.77 -2.22 24.25
N ALA A 379 -24.41 -2.15 25.40
CA ALA A 379 -25.30 -1.02 25.72
C ALA A 379 -24.52 0.30 25.78
N PRO A 380 -24.89 1.34 25.01
CA PRO A 380 -24.15 2.62 24.98
C PRO A 380 -24.01 3.29 26.35
N GLY A 381 -25.01 3.12 27.22
CA GLY A 381 -24.98 3.65 28.60
C GLY A 381 -23.84 3.11 29.46
N GLY A 382 -23.27 1.96 29.11
CA GLY A 382 -22.13 1.36 29.83
C GLY A 382 -20.76 1.91 29.44
N ARG A 383 -20.66 2.85 28.48
CA ARG A 383 -19.37 3.31 27.92
C ARG A 383 -18.41 3.88 28.97
N MET A 384 -18.92 4.46 30.06
CA MET A 384 -18.09 5.05 31.12
C MET A 384 -17.77 4.10 32.27
N ASN A 385 -18.23 2.85 32.24
CA ASN A 385 -18.01 1.88 33.31
C ASN A 385 -16.52 1.65 33.61
N TRP A 386 -15.67 1.67 32.58
CA TRP A 386 -14.23 1.46 32.74
C TRP A 386 -13.50 2.55 33.53
N ALA A 387 -14.10 3.74 33.65
CA ALA A 387 -13.50 4.94 34.23
C ALA A 387 -14.25 5.46 35.48
N ALA A 388 -15.16 4.67 36.04
CA ALA A 388 -16.03 5.10 37.14
C ALA A 388 -15.27 5.58 38.41
N ASP A 389 -14.09 5.04 38.67
CA ASP A 389 -13.16 5.39 39.76
C ASP A 389 -12.10 6.43 39.37
N LEU A 390 -12.06 6.86 38.10
CA LEU A 390 -11.00 7.74 37.59
C LEU A 390 -11.35 9.22 37.68
N ASN A 391 -12.61 9.59 37.99
CA ASN A 391 -13.07 10.99 38.04
C ASN A 391 -12.64 11.81 36.81
N LEU A 392 -12.92 11.29 35.61
CA LEU A 392 -12.56 11.95 34.35
C LEU A 392 -13.51 13.12 34.07
N ASN A 393 -12.97 14.25 33.62
CA ASN A 393 -13.79 15.36 33.15
C ASN A 393 -14.50 14.99 31.85
N LEU A 394 -15.78 15.34 31.74
CA LEU A 394 -16.51 15.26 30.49
C LEU A 394 -16.33 16.54 29.67
N LEU A 395 -16.17 16.39 28.36
CA LEU A 395 -16.05 17.54 27.46
C LEU A 395 -17.34 18.37 27.45
N SER A 396 -18.49 17.72 27.67
CA SER A 396 -19.78 18.37 27.86
C SER A 396 -19.82 19.34 29.05
N GLU A 397 -19.00 19.12 30.07
CA GLU A 397 -18.89 19.98 31.26
C GLU A 397 -17.82 21.06 31.06
N LYS A 398 -16.62 20.67 30.57
CA LYS A 398 -15.49 21.59 30.39
C LYS A 398 -15.64 22.55 29.21
N LYS A 399 -16.32 22.12 28.15
CA LYS A 399 -16.49 22.80 26.83
C LYS A 399 -15.20 23.05 26.03
N THR A 400 -14.11 23.38 26.72
CA THR A 400 -12.78 23.65 26.14
C THR A 400 -11.72 22.86 26.91
N VAL A 401 -10.83 22.19 26.20
CA VAL A 401 -9.65 21.50 26.77
C VAL A 401 -8.48 21.54 25.80
N ASP A 402 -7.25 21.31 26.25
CA ASP A 402 -6.11 21.16 25.35
C ASP A 402 -6.18 19.85 24.56
N VAL A 403 -6.54 18.75 25.23
CA VAL A 403 -6.58 17.40 24.64
C VAL A 403 -7.96 16.76 24.80
N LEU A 404 -8.57 16.38 23.68
CA LEU A 404 -9.65 15.41 23.70
C LEU A 404 -9.05 14.00 23.66
N PHE A 405 -9.24 13.23 24.73
CA PHE A 405 -8.91 11.81 24.72
C PHE A 405 -10.04 11.01 24.07
N TRP A 406 -9.81 10.54 22.85
CA TRP A 406 -10.72 9.66 22.13
C TRP A 406 -10.53 8.21 22.58
N VAL A 407 -11.54 7.69 23.28
CA VAL A 407 -11.47 6.39 23.97
C VAL A 407 -11.70 5.24 22.99
N GLY A 408 -12.64 5.42 22.06
CA GLY A 408 -13.05 4.40 21.09
C GLY A 408 -13.65 3.17 21.76
N ASP A 409 -13.69 2.05 21.03
CA ASP A 409 -14.27 0.79 21.52
C ASP A 409 -13.47 0.11 22.63
N GLY A 410 -12.26 0.61 22.93
CA GLY A 410 -11.51 0.23 24.13
C GLY A 410 -12.30 0.45 25.42
N ALA A 411 -13.33 1.31 25.40
CA ALA A 411 -14.26 1.50 26.51
C ALA A 411 -14.99 0.22 26.93
N PHE A 412 -15.25 -0.70 26.00
CA PHE A 412 -16.00 -1.94 26.26
C PHE A 412 -15.10 -3.18 26.35
N ASP A 413 -13.89 -3.13 25.81
CA ASP A 413 -12.96 -4.26 25.86
C ASP A 413 -12.09 -4.24 27.12
N MET A 414 -12.28 -5.23 28.01
CA MET A 414 -11.60 -5.29 29.31
C MET A 414 -10.07 -5.30 29.22
N ARG A 415 -9.50 -5.87 28.14
CA ARG A 415 -8.04 -5.90 27.96
C ARG A 415 -7.52 -4.51 27.60
N ASN A 416 -8.20 -3.82 26.70
CA ASN A 416 -7.86 -2.48 26.24
C ASN A 416 -8.11 -1.41 27.31
N GLN A 417 -9.07 -1.63 28.22
CA GLN A 417 -9.27 -0.77 29.39
C GLN A 417 -7.99 -0.61 30.24
N ARG A 418 -7.09 -1.62 30.26
CA ARG A 418 -5.77 -1.49 30.92
C ARG A 418 -4.90 -0.43 30.24
N THR A 419 -4.84 -0.44 28.92
CA THR A 419 -4.13 0.58 28.12
C THR A 419 -4.74 1.96 28.35
N LEU A 420 -6.07 2.09 28.31
CA LEU A 420 -6.76 3.36 28.54
C LEU A 420 -6.45 3.92 29.93
N ARG A 421 -6.51 3.08 30.97
CA ARG A 421 -6.19 3.45 32.35
C ARG A 421 -4.73 3.85 32.52
N ALA A 422 -3.81 3.10 31.92
CA ALA A 422 -2.39 3.41 31.94
C ALA A 422 -2.13 4.77 31.28
N PHE A 423 -2.76 5.03 30.14
CA PHE A 423 -2.63 6.32 29.47
C PHE A 423 -3.24 7.47 30.28
N VAL A 424 -4.40 7.28 30.92
CA VAL A 424 -4.97 8.26 31.86
C VAL A 424 -4.00 8.56 33.01
N LYS A 425 -3.33 7.54 33.57
CA LYS A 425 -2.30 7.73 34.61
C LYS A 425 -1.17 8.63 34.11
N VAL A 426 -0.69 8.41 32.88
CA VAL A 426 0.32 9.26 32.24
C VAL A 426 -0.18 10.69 32.04
N LEU A 427 -1.39 10.89 31.52
CA LEU A 427 -1.98 12.22 31.32
C LEU A 427 -2.12 13.01 32.62
N LYS A 428 -2.55 12.34 33.71
CA LYS A 428 -2.66 12.95 35.04
C LYS A 428 -1.30 13.31 35.63
N ALA A 429 -0.32 12.40 35.52
CA ALA A 429 1.05 12.68 35.97
C ALA A 429 1.67 13.87 35.22
N ALA A 430 1.38 13.98 33.93
CA ALA A 430 1.80 15.08 33.06
C ALA A 430 1.02 16.40 33.27
N ARG A 431 -0.03 16.41 34.11
CA ARG A 431 -0.94 17.55 34.33
C ARG A 431 -1.53 18.10 33.03
N VAL A 432 -1.83 17.22 32.08
CA VAL A 432 -2.50 17.60 30.82
C VAL A 432 -3.93 18.03 31.12
N ASP A 433 -4.37 19.13 30.51
CA ASP A 433 -5.78 19.51 30.51
C ASP A 433 -6.52 18.68 29.45
N PHE A 434 -7.18 17.60 29.89
CA PHE A 434 -7.91 16.68 29.02
C PHE A 434 -9.32 16.36 29.53
N ALA A 435 -10.17 15.99 28.58
CA ALA A 435 -11.50 15.44 28.82
C ALA A 435 -11.80 14.30 27.85
N VAL A 436 -12.84 13.53 28.16
CA VAL A 436 -13.43 12.51 27.28
C VAL A 436 -14.83 12.93 26.84
N LEU A 437 -15.33 12.40 25.73
CA LEU A 437 -16.69 12.65 25.25
C LEU A 437 -17.78 11.93 26.06
N GLY A 438 -17.41 10.94 26.88
CA GLY A 438 -18.35 10.16 27.67
C GLY A 438 -19.38 9.45 26.77
N LEU A 439 -20.65 9.54 27.14
CA LEU A 439 -21.76 8.92 26.39
C LEU A 439 -22.03 9.56 25.02
N GLU A 440 -21.43 10.71 24.72
CA GLU A 440 -21.57 11.33 23.39
C GLU A 440 -20.63 10.71 22.34
N GLU A 441 -19.60 9.95 22.77
CA GLU A 441 -18.66 9.29 21.89
C GLU A 441 -19.26 8.03 21.25
N ARG A 442 -19.02 7.87 19.95
CA ARG A 442 -19.42 6.68 19.16
C ARG A 442 -18.19 6.03 18.57
N ASP A 443 -18.34 4.84 17.99
CA ASP A 443 -17.27 4.26 17.18
C ASP A 443 -16.82 5.22 16.06
N SER A 444 -15.54 5.13 15.72
CA SER A 444 -14.91 5.86 14.61
C SER A 444 -15.44 5.44 13.24
N GLY A 445 -16.02 4.25 13.14
CA GLY A 445 -16.51 3.64 11.91
C GLY A 445 -15.46 2.85 11.13
N ASP A 446 -14.25 2.61 11.67
CA ASP A 446 -13.19 1.88 10.95
C ASP A 446 -13.69 0.50 10.48
N VAL A 447 -14.30 -0.28 11.39
CA VAL A 447 -14.74 -1.65 11.07
C VAL A 447 -15.81 -1.65 9.97
N ALA A 448 -16.84 -0.81 10.09
CA ALA A 448 -17.85 -0.64 9.04
C ALA A 448 -17.19 -0.33 7.69
N ARG A 449 -16.26 0.63 7.68
CA ARG A 449 -15.60 1.06 6.45
C ARG A 449 -14.72 -0.02 5.83
N ARG A 450 -13.98 -0.81 6.63
CA ARG A 450 -13.14 -1.90 6.12
C ARG A 450 -13.95 -3.11 5.66
N LEU A 451 -15.12 -3.33 6.26
CA LEU A 451 -16.08 -4.33 5.80
C LEU A 451 -16.84 -3.88 4.55
N GLY A 452 -16.85 -2.59 4.23
CA GLY A 452 -17.49 -2.06 3.02
C GLY A 452 -18.85 -1.43 3.27
N ASP A 453 -19.30 -1.35 4.51
CA ASP A 453 -20.49 -0.60 4.89
C ASP A 453 -20.18 0.90 4.99
N GLU A 454 -20.09 1.53 3.82
CA GLU A 454 -19.83 2.97 3.72
C GLU A 454 -21.00 3.80 4.28
N ALA A 455 -22.23 3.28 4.27
CA ALA A 455 -23.41 3.98 4.79
C ALA A 455 -23.32 4.16 6.30
N THR A 456 -23.07 3.08 7.04
CA THR A 456 -22.86 3.12 8.50
C THR A 456 -21.64 3.96 8.85
N PHE A 457 -20.54 3.82 8.10
CA PHE A 457 -19.35 4.65 8.31
C PHE A 457 -19.67 6.16 8.15
N GLN A 458 -20.34 6.57 7.07
CA GLN A 458 -20.67 8.00 6.86
C GLN A 458 -21.64 8.53 7.91
N MET A 459 -22.61 7.72 8.36
CA MET A 459 -23.51 8.07 9.45
C MET A 459 -22.72 8.34 10.74
N LEU A 460 -21.85 7.42 11.15
CA LEU A 460 -21.01 7.56 12.35
C LEU A 460 -20.09 8.77 12.25
N ALA A 461 -19.39 8.93 11.11
CA ALA A 461 -18.50 10.05 10.88
C ALA A 461 -19.21 11.41 10.99
N ARG A 462 -20.36 11.58 10.32
CA ARG A 462 -21.15 12.83 10.38
C ARG A 462 -21.65 13.13 11.79
N ARG A 463 -22.14 12.12 12.53
CA ARG A 463 -22.59 12.26 13.92
C ARG A 463 -21.46 12.64 14.87
N ASN A 464 -20.29 12.02 14.69
CA ASN A 464 -19.10 12.34 15.46
C ASN A 464 -18.63 13.76 15.17
N ILE A 465 -18.54 14.18 13.89
CA ILE A 465 -18.18 15.54 13.50
C ILE A 465 -19.16 16.56 14.11
N GLN A 466 -20.47 16.31 14.04
CA GLN A 466 -21.49 17.18 14.65
C GLN A 466 -21.34 17.28 16.17
N THR A 467 -20.89 16.22 16.83
CA THR A 467 -20.63 16.23 18.27
C THR A 467 -19.38 17.01 18.60
N LEU A 468 -18.28 16.76 17.88
CA LEU A 468 -17.01 17.47 18.04
C LEU A 468 -17.14 18.97 17.77
N ALA A 469 -17.98 19.38 16.83
CA ALA A 469 -18.24 20.78 16.49
C ALA A 469 -18.86 21.62 17.62
N ARG A 470 -19.37 20.99 18.69
CA ARG A 470 -19.96 21.68 19.85
C ARG A 470 -18.91 22.12 20.87
N TYR A 471 -17.66 21.69 20.69
CA TYR A 471 -16.61 21.82 21.69
C TYR A 471 -15.33 22.40 21.07
N SER A 472 -14.47 22.94 21.93
CA SER A 472 -13.16 23.46 21.52
C SER A 472 -12.06 22.58 22.09
N PHE A 473 -11.13 22.14 21.25
CA PHE A 473 -9.93 21.43 21.69
C PHE A 473 -8.81 21.65 20.69
N LYS A 474 -7.54 21.58 21.15
CA LYS A 474 -6.39 21.76 20.26
C LYS A 474 -6.11 20.51 19.43
N ARG A 475 -6.26 19.33 20.04
CA ARG A 475 -5.97 18.05 19.39
C ARG A 475 -6.75 16.89 20.00
N ILE A 476 -6.88 15.83 19.21
CA ILE A 476 -7.41 14.54 19.62
C ILE A 476 -6.25 13.57 19.84
N VAL A 477 -6.25 12.84 20.95
CA VAL A 477 -5.29 11.75 21.20
C VAL A 477 -6.04 10.45 21.40
N THR A 478 -5.56 9.35 20.83
CA THR A 478 -6.19 8.02 20.98
C THR A 478 -5.16 6.91 21.16
N CYS A 479 -5.55 5.87 21.89
CA CYS A 479 -4.73 4.66 22.07
C CYS A 479 -4.84 3.67 20.88
N ASP A 480 -5.76 3.91 19.95
CA ASP A 480 -6.01 3.02 18.83
C ASP A 480 -5.53 3.63 17.49
N PRO A 481 -4.54 3.02 16.80
CA PRO A 481 -4.08 3.54 15.52
C PRO A 481 -5.13 3.46 14.40
N HIS A 482 -6.18 2.64 14.54
CA HIS A 482 -7.29 2.59 13.58
C HIS A 482 -8.16 3.83 13.70
N SER A 483 -8.65 4.13 14.91
CA SER A 483 -9.34 5.38 15.22
C SER A 483 -8.50 6.60 14.82
N PHE A 484 -7.19 6.60 15.15
CA PHE A 484 -6.26 7.64 14.73
C PHE A 484 -6.25 7.83 13.21
N HIS A 485 -6.17 6.75 12.44
CA HIS A 485 -6.16 6.82 11.00
C HIS A 485 -7.47 7.40 10.44
N VAL A 486 -8.62 6.93 10.93
CA VAL A 486 -9.94 7.36 10.46
C VAL A 486 -10.18 8.84 10.77
N LEU A 487 -10.00 9.24 12.02
CA LEU A 487 -10.19 10.62 12.46
C LEU A 487 -9.27 11.59 11.71
N LYS A 488 -8.02 11.19 11.44
CA LYS A 488 -7.03 12.06 10.78
C LYS A 488 -7.17 12.12 9.26
N ASN A 489 -7.37 10.98 8.60
CA ASN A 489 -7.18 10.88 7.14
C ASN A 489 -8.48 10.67 6.37
N GLU A 490 -9.58 10.37 7.07
CA GLU A 490 -10.82 9.94 6.43
C GLU A 490 -12.02 10.82 6.78
N TYR A 491 -12.02 11.47 7.95
CA TYR A 491 -13.06 12.43 8.34
C TYR A 491 -13.01 13.75 7.54
N GLY A 492 -11.83 14.15 7.04
CA GLY A 492 -11.67 15.38 6.26
C GLY A 492 -12.55 15.44 5.01
N ALA A 493 -12.86 14.29 4.41
CA ALA A 493 -13.78 14.21 3.27
C ALA A 493 -15.24 14.57 3.63
N PHE A 494 -15.58 14.66 4.91
CA PHE A 494 -16.89 15.01 5.44
C PHE A 494 -16.88 16.33 6.24
N GLY A 495 -15.79 17.11 6.14
CA GLY A 495 -15.63 18.38 6.85
C GLY A 495 -15.07 18.26 8.27
N GLY A 496 -14.62 17.08 8.70
CA GLY A 496 -13.94 16.87 9.98
C GLY A 496 -12.43 16.88 9.84
N ASP A 497 -11.81 18.06 9.92
CA ASP A 497 -10.35 18.19 9.94
C ASP A 497 -9.84 18.41 11.38
N TYR A 498 -9.02 17.48 11.87
CA TYR A 498 -8.57 17.46 13.25
C TYR A 498 -7.08 17.16 13.33
N GLN A 499 -6.39 17.83 14.25
CA GLN A 499 -5.07 17.39 14.68
C GLN A 499 -5.22 16.14 15.55
N VAL A 500 -4.88 14.98 15.01
CA VAL A 500 -4.95 13.70 15.75
C VAL A 500 -3.55 13.15 15.97
N GLN A 501 -3.28 12.65 17.18
CA GLN A 501 -2.05 11.94 17.53
C GLN A 501 -2.37 10.57 18.12
N HIS A 502 -1.49 9.62 17.85
CA HIS A 502 -1.49 8.35 18.57
C HIS A 502 -0.86 8.53 19.97
N HIS A 503 -1.32 7.75 20.95
CA HIS A 503 -0.85 7.87 22.33
C HIS A 503 0.68 7.73 22.46
N SER A 504 1.34 6.88 21.66
CA SER A 504 2.80 6.77 21.66
C SER A 504 3.50 8.06 21.22
N THR A 505 2.97 8.73 20.19
CA THR A 505 3.49 10.02 19.70
C THR A 505 3.31 11.11 20.76
N TYR A 506 2.14 11.13 21.40
CA TYR A 506 1.87 12.11 22.45
C TYR A 506 2.73 11.87 23.71
N MET A 507 2.93 10.61 24.13
CA MET A 507 3.84 10.29 25.23
C MET A 507 5.28 10.67 24.91
N ALA A 508 5.75 10.44 23.68
CA ALA A 508 7.08 10.90 23.26
C ALA A 508 7.24 12.42 23.42
N GLU A 509 6.21 13.19 23.03
CA GLU A 509 6.18 14.65 23.22
C GLU A 509 6.23 15.04 24.70
N LEU A 510 5.43 14.39 25.55
CA LEU A 510 5.40 14.63 27.01
C LEU A 510 6.69 14.25 27.74
N ILE A 511 7.43 13.27 27.22
CA ILE A 511 8.73 12.88 27.78
C ILE A 511 9.80 13.87 27.32
N GLN A 512 9.82 14.21 26.03
CA GLN A 512 10.82 15.12 25.46
C GLN A 512 10.74 16.53 26.05
N ASN A 513 9.53 17.02 26.36
CA ASN A 513 9.36 18.34 26.98
C ASN A 513 9.51 18.32 28.52
N GLY A 514 9.78 17.16 29.13
CA GLY A 514 9.98 17.01 30.56
C GLY A 514 8.70 17.08 31.41
N SER A 515 7.51 17.04 30.80
CA SER A 515 6.23 17.00 31.52
C SER A 515 6.00 15.67 32.24
N VAL A 516 6.64 14.59 31.79
CA VAL A 516 6.63 13.28 32.46
C VAL A 516 8.06 12.89 32.84
N ARG A 517 8.26 12.49 34.10
CA ARG A 517 9.51 11.90 34.57
C ARG A 517 9.35 10.40 34.70
N LEU A 518 10.29 9.68 34.09
CA LEU A 518 10.28 8.22 34.06
C LEU A 518 11.47 7.67 34.84
N GLY A 519 11.21 6.61 35.58
CA GLY A 519 12.21 5.70 36.07
C GLY A 519 12.71 4.81 34.94
N GLN A 520 13.66 3.93 35.27
CA GLN A 520 14.16 2.94 34.33
C GLN A 520 13.30 1.68 34.40
N HIS A 521 13.08 1.05 33.25
CA HIS A 521 12.43 -0.25 33.16
C HIS A 521 13.30 -1.29 33.87
N LYS A 522 12.80 -1.80 35.00
CA LYS A 522 13.44 -2.89 35.75
C LYS A 522 12.91 -4.21 35.20
N GLY A 523 13.37 -4.62 34.03
CA GLY A 523 12.74 -5.76 33.38
C GLY A 523 13.56 -6.47 32.33
N THR A 524 12.85 -7.32 31.62
CA THR A 524 13.35 -8.38 30.76
C THR A 524 13.61 -7.87 29.35
N SER A 525 14.08 -8.73 28.46
CA SER A 525 14.33 -8.34 27.07
C SER A 525 13.04 -7.98 26.33
N VAL A 526 13.03 -6.84 25.64
CA VAL A 526 11.83 -6.28 24.97
C VAL A 526 12.03 -6.25 23.45
N THR A 527 10.99 -6.63 22.71
CA THR A 527 10.85 -6.32 21.28
C THR A 527 9.63 -5.44 21.04
N TYR A 528 9.54 -4.77 19.89
CA TYR A 528 8.42 -3.90 19.54
C TYR A 528 7.71 -4.39 18.27
N HIS A 529 6.39 -4.53 18.33
CA HIS A 529 5.58 -4.80 17.14
C HIS A 529 5.04 -3.50 16.54
N ASP A 530 5.52 -3.14 15.35
CA ASP A 530 5.01 -2.01 14.58
C ASP A 530 3.58 -2.27 14.04
N PRO A 531 2.54 -1.53 14.50
CA PRO A 531 1.18 -1.66 14.00
C PRO A 531 1.06 -1.09 12.59
N CYS A 532 0.34 -1.78 11.71
CA CYS A 532 0.26 -1.36 10.30
C CYS A 532 -0.45 0.00 10.11
N TYR A 533 -1.48 0.30 10.91
CA TYR A 533 -2.19 1.57 10.86
C TYR A 533 -1.37 2.74 11.44
N LEU A 534 -0.45 2.48 12.36
CA LEU A 534 0.47 3.51 12.88
C LEU A 534 1.61 3.76 11.88
N GLY A 535 2.26 2.69 11.43
CA GLY A 535 3.41 2.73 10.55
C GLY A 535 3.08 2.92 9.06
N ARG A 536 2.57 1.88 8.39
CA ARG A 536 2.40 1.93 6.92
C ARG A 536 1.37 2.97 6.46
N TYR A 537 0.31 3.15 7.23
CA TYR A 537 -0.73 4.11 6.92
C TYR A 537 -0.35 5.56 7.24
N ASN A 538 0.28 5.79 8.39
CA ASN A 538 0.48 7.14 8.93
C ASN A 538 1.94 7.57 9.09
N GLY A 539 2.88 6.63 9.01
CA GLY A 539 4.30 6.93 8.97
C GLY A 539 5.03 6.99 10.30
N GLU A 540 4.34 6.68 11.38
CA GLU A 540 4.92 6.77 12.71
C GLU A 540 5.60 5.45 13.06
N TYR A 541 6.92 5.50 13.21
CA TYR A 541 7.76 4.38 13.60
C TYR A 541 8.71 4.76 14.74
N GLU A 542 9.15 6.02 14.80
CA GLU A 542 10.18 6.45 15.74
C GLU A 542 9.60 6.82 17.10
N ALA A 543 8.42 7.47 17.17
CA ALA A 543 7.89 7.88 18.48
C ALA A 543 7.68 6.71 19.47
N PRO A 544 7.15 5.53 19.07
CA PRO A 544 7.13 4.36 19.94
C PRO A 544 8.52 3.95 20.45
N ARG A 545 9.54 4.02 19.59
CA ARG A 545 10.93 3.68 19.92
C ARG A 545 11.56 4.71 20.85
N ASP A 546 11.28 6.00 20.64
CA ASP A 546 11.69 7.07 21.54
C ASP A 546 11.15 6.86 22.96
N VAL A 547 9.86 6.50 23.09
CA VAL A 547 9.25 6.20 24.39
C VAL A 547 9.94 5.01 25.06
N LEU A 548 10.16 3.91 24.34
CA LEU A 548 10.85 2.74 24.87
C LEU A 548 12.30 3.06 25.27
N ARG A 549 13.04 3.82 24.46
CA ARG A 549 14.40 4.27 24.80
C ARG A 549 14.42 5.16 26.04
N ALA A 550 13.42 6.01 26.23
CA ALA A 550 13.33 6.85 27.43
C ALA A 550 13.11 6.02 28.73
N LEU A 551 12.55 4.82 28.61
CA LEU A 551 12.45 3.84 29.70
C LEU A 551 13.76 3.06 29.93
N GLY A 552 14.84 3.35 29.20
CA GLY A 552 16.08 2.59 29.25
C GLY A 552 16.04 1.25 28.53
N ILE A 553 15.03 1.02 27.68
CA ILE A 553 14.86 -0.24 26.96
C ILE A 553 15.68 -0.22 25.67
N GLU A 554 16.58 -1.18 25.53
CA GLU A 554 17.19 -1.53 24.24
C GLU A 554 16.29 -2.54 23.51
N ILE A 555 15.74 -2.12 22.37
CA ILE A 555 14.76 -2.90 21.61
C ILE A 555 15.48 -3.99 20.82
N ARG A 556 15.12 -5.25 21.05
CA ARG A 556 15.51 -6.37 20.17
C ARG A 556 14.64 -6.38 18.93
N GLU A 557 15.04 -5.63 17.92
CA GLU A 557 14.30 -5.49 16.65
C GLU A 557 14.14 -6.83 15.93
N MET A 558 12.89 -7.13 15.53
CA MET A 558 12.60 -8.26 14.67
C MET A 558 13.20 -8.04 13.27
N GLN A 559 13.58 -9.12 12.59
CA GLN A 559 14.07 -9.03 11.20
C GLN A 559 13.06 -8.32 10.28
N ARG A 560 11.76 -8.51 10.55
CA ARG A 560 10.65 -7.79 9.92
C ARG A 560 10.08 -6.76 10.89
N SER A 561 10.65 -5.56 10.87
CA SER A 561 10.18 -4.40 11.62
C SER A 561 10.00 -3.16 10.73
N GLY A 562 9.53 -2.05 11.33
CA GLY A 562 9.22 -0.81 10.64
C GLY A 562 8.20 -1.02 9.53
N PHE A 563 8.44 -0.42 8.36
CA PHE A 563 7.55 -0.55 7.20
C PHE A 563 7.44 -1.99 6.68
N ARG A 564 8.41 -2.86 7.01
CA ARG A 564 8.43 -4.29 6.66
C ARG A 564 7.79 -5.22 7.70
N SER A 565 7.24 -4.67 8.79
CA SER A 565 6.59 -5.45 9.85
C SER A 565 5.48 -6.36 9.31
N ARG A 566 5.46 -7.63 9.71
CA ARG A 566 4.37 -8.56 9.35
C ARG A 566 3.12 -8.16 10.13
N CYS A 567 1.95 -8.18 9.46
CA CYS A 567 0.66 -7.88 10.10
C CYS A 567 0.39 -8.85 11.27
N CYS A 568 -0.27 -8.38 12.32
CA CYS A 568 -0.79 -9.22 13.42
C CYS A 568 -2.03 -10.04 13.01
N GLY A 569 -2.74 -9.63 11.95
CA GLY A 569 -3.97 -10.28 11.48
C GLY A 569 -5.28 -9.60 11.92
N GLY A 570 -5.22 -8.52 12.72
CA GLY A 570 -6.43 -7.90 13.29
C GLY A 570 -7.16 -6.92 12.37
N GLY A 571 -6.43 -6.27 11.46
CA GLY A 571 -6.99 -5.24 10.59
C GLY A 571 -7.94 -5.77 9.52
N GLY A 572 -8.69 -4.86 8.90
CA GLY A 572 -9.53 -5.17 7.74
C GLY A 572 -10.79 -5.99 8.05
N GLY A 573 -11.15 -6.13 9.32
CA GLY A 573 -12.23 -7.01 9.78
C GLY A 573 -11.87 -8.50 9.75
N ALA A 574 -10.59 -8.86 9.58
CA ALA A 574 -10.18 -10.24 9.37
C ALA A 574 -10.56 -11.22 10.49
N PRO A 575 -10.53 -10.87 11.80
CA PRO A 575 -11.02 -11.76 12.84
C PRO A 575 -12.54 -12.00 12.80
N ILE A 576 -13.29 -11.11 12.14
CA ILE A 576 -14.75 -11.17 12.03
C ILE A 576 -15.13 -11.99 10.79
N THR A 577 -14.44 -11.74 9.67
CA THR A 577 -14.65 -12.48 8.42
C THR A 577 -14.03 -13.86 8.45
N ASP A 578 -13.03 -14.10 9.32
CA ASP A 578 -12.42 -15.39 9.66
C ASP A 578 -12.21 -16.34 8.47
N ILE A 579 -11.60 -15.83 7.39
CA ILE A 579 -11.31 -16.66 6.23
C ILE A 579 -10.15 -17.62 6.57
N PRO A 580 -10.33 -18.94 6.42
CA PRO A 580 -9.33 -19.90 6.88
C PRO A 580 -8.06 -19.87 6.02
N GLY A 581 -6.94 -20.21 6.66
CA GLY A 581 -5.64 -20.45 6.04
C GLY A 581 -4.97 -21.71 6.61
N ARG A 582 -3.77 -22.04 6.14
CA ARG A 582 -2.98 -23.19 6.62
C ARG A 582 -2.45 -22.96 8.03
N GLN A 583 -2.22 -21.70 8.38
CA GLN A 583 -1.79 -21.24 9.69
C GLN A 583 -2.35 -19.83 9.90
N ARG A 584 -2.59 -19.41 11.15
CA ARG A 584 -3.09 -18.05 11.40
C ARG A 584 -1.94 -17.04 11.26
N ILE A 585 -2.30 -15.84 10.76
CA ILE A 585 -1.39 -14.69 10.68
C ILE A 585 -0.73 -14.34 12.04
N PRO A 586 -1.45 -14.27 13.18
CA PRO A 586 -0.82 -13.98 14.47
C PRO A 586 0.24 -15.01 14.88
N ASP A 587 0.05 -16.30 14.57
CA ASP A 587 1.01 -17.35 14.94
C ASP A 587 2.34 -17.16 14.19
N MET A 588 2.25 -16.90 12.90
CA MET A 588 3.39 -16.51 12.06
C MET A 588 4.09 -15.23 12.54
N ARG A 589 3.35 -14.28 13.11
CA ARG A 589 3.96 -13.07 13.70
C ARG A 589 4.61 -13.37 15.04
N MET A 590 4.04 -14.28 15.82
CA MET A 590 4.64 -14.75 17.07
C MET A 590 5.95 -15.50 16.80
N ASP A 591 6.07 -16.19 15.68
CA ASP A 591 7.34 -16.80 15.27
C ASP A 591 8.42 -15.73 15.00
N ASP A 592 8.09 -14.65 14.27
CA ASP A 592 9.01 -13.50 14.11
C ASP A 592 9.45 -12.92 15.47
N ILE A 593 8.53 -12.87 16.44
CA ILE A 593 8.79 -12.37 17.81
C ILE A 593 9.74 -13.33 18.55
N ARG A 594 9.48 -14.63 18.53
CA ARG A 594 10.28 -15.65 19.23
C ARG A 594 11.71 -15.69 18.73
N GLU A 595 11.95 -15.42 17.45
CA GLU A 595 13.31 -15.32 16.87
C GLU A 595 14.18 -14.25 17.54
N THR A 596 13.58 -13.22 18.17
CA THR A 596 14.34 -12.18 18.90
C THR A 596 14.80 -12.63 20.29
N GLY A 597 14.23 -13.72 20.81
CA GLY A 597 14.43 -14.15 22.19
C GLY A 597 13.96 -13.14 23.24
N ALA A 598 13.08 -12.19 22.88
CA ALA A 598 12.48 -11.24 23.81
C ALA A 598 11.44 -11.92 24.70
N GLU A 599 11.42 -11.59 25.98
CA GLU A 599 10.44 -12.08 26.95
C GLU A 599 9.20 -11.18 27.03
N LEU A 600 9.30 -9.96 26.50
CA LEU A 600 8.20 -9.00 26.42
C LEU A 600 8.07 -8.41 25.02
N VAL A 601 6.83 -8.25 24.56
CA VAL A 601 6.46 -7.57 23.32
C VAL A 601 5.72 -6.30 23.66
N ALA A 602 6.34 -5.17 23.36
CA ALA A 602 5.69 -3.87 23.38
C ALA A 602 4.79 -3.73 22.15
N VAL A 603 3.55 -3.30 22.36
CA VAL A 603 2.56 -3.01 21.32
C VAL A 603 2.01 -1.60 21.47
N GLY A 604 1.47 -1.04 20.39
CA GLY A 604 0.79 0.26 20.43
C GLY A 604 -0.51 0.21 19.64
N CYS A 605 -1.25 -0.90 19.75
CA CYS A 605 -2.49 -1.11 19.02
C CYS A 605 -3.35 -2.16 19.73
N PRO A 606 -4.59 -1.81 20.14
CA PRO A 606 -5.55 -2.72 20.74
C PRO A 606 -5.78 -4.01 19.95
N GLN A 607 -5.96 -3.90 18.63
CA GLN A 607 -6.15 -5.06 17.76
C GLN A 607 -4.89 -5.94 17.71
N CYS A 608 -3.70 -5.35 17.72
CA CYS A 608 -2.46 -6.13 17.76
C CYS A 608 -2.30 -6.87 19.09
N THR A 609 -2.66 -6.23 20.21
CA THR A 609 -2.71 -6.86 21.54
C THR A 609 -3.59 -8.10 21.52
N ALA A 610 -4.86 -7.95 21.11
CA ALA A 610 -5.82 -9.05 21.07
C ALA A 610 -5.32 -10.22 20.19
N MET A 611 -4.78 -9.92 19.02
CA MET A 611 -4.30 -10.96 18.10
C MET A 611 -3.06 -11.70 18.62
N LEU A 612 -2.11 -11.01 19.24
CA LEU A 612 -0.89 -11.63 19.76
C LEU A 612 -1.13 -12.37 21.07
N GLU A 613 -2.01 -11.85 21.95
CA GLU A 613 -2.42 -12.55 23.17
C GLU A 613 -3.27 -13.78 22.86
N GLY A 614 -4.01 -13.78 21.74
CA GLY A 614 -4.75 -14.92 21.24
C GLY A 614 -3.89 -16.05 20.65
N VAL A 615 -2.55 -15.92 20.66
CA VAL A 615 -1.63 -17.03 20.36
C VAL A 615 -1.46 -17.90 21.61
N VAL A 616 -1.46 -19.22 21.44
CA VAL A 616 -1.35 -20.17 22.55
C VAL A 616 0.02 -20.08 23.24
N GLU A 617 0.02 -20.31 24.55
CA GLU A 617 1.24 -20.40 25.37
C GLU A 617 2.08 -21.64 25.01
N PRO A 618 3.42 -21.61 25.16
CA PRO A 618 4.24 -20.52 25.71
C PRO A 618 4.48 -19.37 24.70
N ARG A 619 4.30 -18.13 25.16
CA ARG A 619 4.61 -16.90 24.41
C ARG A 619 5.17 -15.81 25.33
N PRO A 620 5.93 -14.82 24.80
CA PRO A 620 6.31 -13.62 25.54
C PRO A 620 5.10 -12.87 26.10
N LEU A 621 5.33 -12.07 27.15
CA LEU A 621 4.32 -11.18 27.70
C LEU A 621 4.01 -10.05 26.72
N ILE A 622 2.73 -9.76 26.47
CA ILE A 622 2.31 -8.64 25.63
C ILE A 622 1.86 -7.49 26.52
N LYS A 623 2.48 -6.32 26.35
CA LYS A 623 2.11 -5.08 27.05
C LYS A 623 2.04 -3.91 26.09
N ASP A 624 1.02 -3.09 26.24
CA ASP A 624 0.98 -1.82 25.53
C ASP A 624 2.06 -0.86 26.05
N ILE A 625 2.60 -0.01 25.19
CA ILE A 625 3.61 0.99 25.56
C ILE A 625 3.10 1.90 26.68
N ALA A 626 1.81 2.26 26.71
CA ALA A 626 1.24 3.06 27.80
C ALA A 626 1.34 2.34 29.14
N GLU A 627 1.16 1.01 29.19
CA GLU A 627 1.31 0.20 30.40
C GLU A 627 2.77 0.25 30.90
N LEU A 628 3.74 0.12 29.99
CA LEU A 628 5.17 0.21 30.32
C LEU A 628 5.55 1.58 30.87
N VAL A 629 5.03 2.66 30.28
CA VAL A 629 5.24 4.02 30.77
C VAL A 629 4.62 4.20 32.15
N ALA A 630 3.37 3.77 32.33
CA ALA A 630 2.63 3.89 33.59
C ALA A 630 3.28 3.13 34.76
N ASP A 631 3.90 1.98 34.49
CA ASP A 631 4.66 1.16 35.45
C ASP A 631 5.96 1.86 35.89
N ALA A 632 6.53 2.71 35.03
CA ALA A 632 7.80 3.40 35.26
C ALA A 632 7.64 4.87 35.67
N LEU A 633 6.41 5.36 35.87
CA LEU A 633 6.19 6.72 36.38
C LEU A 633 6.83 6.87 37.76
N LEU A 634 7.68 7.88 37.92
CA LEU A 634 8.16 8.27 39.24
C LEU A 634 7.06 9.09 39.91
N GLU A 635 6.49 8.58 40.99
CA GLU A 635 5.71 9.40 41.90
C GLU A 635 6.70 10.30 42.66
N ASP A 636 6.60 11.63 42.50
CA ASP A 636 6.38 12.55 43.63
C ASP A 636 6.67 14.03 43.36
N ASP A 637 5.89 14.85 44.08
CA ASP A 637 5.90 16.30 44.30
C ASP A 637 5.68 17.29 43.15
N VAL A 638 4.93 18.32 43.53
CA VAL A 638 4.31 19.33 42.70
C VAL A 638 5.30 20.05 41.78
N ILE A 639 5.29 19.76 40.48
CA ILE A 639 6.00 20.57 39.48
C ILE A 639 5.00 21.59 38.87
N PRO A 640 5.21 22.91 39.04
CA PRO A 640 4.35 23.94 38.43
C PRO A 640 4.32 23.78 36.91
N SER A 641 3.12 23.86 36.32
CA SER A 641 2.95 23.79 34.87
C SER A 641 3.71 24.93 34.19
N LYS A 642 4.59 24.60 33.24
CA LYS A 642 5.06 25.57 32.24
C LYS A 642 4.19 25.43 30.99
N PRO A 643 3.71 26.53 30.40
CA PRO A 643 2.96 26.47 29.16
C PRO A 643 3.85 25.90 28.04
N VAL A 644 3.29 24.92 27.32
CA VAL A 644 3.92 24.27 26.17
C VAL A 644 4.11 25.30 25.06
N PRO A 645 5.33 25.51 24.54
CA PRO A 645 5.53 26.35 23.37
C PRO A 645 4.98 25.63 22.12
N ALA A 646 4.16 26.35 21.35
CA ALA A 646 3.65 25.88 20.07
C ALA A 646 4.73 25.97 19.00
N LYS A 647 5.19 24.82 18.52
CA LYS A 647 5.45 24.44 17.11
C LYS A 647 6.49 23.34 17.01
N ARG A 648 6.10 22.20 16.44
CA ARG A 648 6.93 21.48 15.47
C ARG A 648 6.09 21.34 14.22
N GLU A 649 6.55 21.95 13.13
CA GLU A 649 6.14 21.51 11.80
C GLU A 649 6.52 20.03 11.66
N PRO A 650 5.66 19.21 11.05
CA PRO A 650 6.00 17.81 10.79
C PRO A 650 7.33 17.77 10.04
N ALA A 651 8.24 16.91 10.48
CA ALA A 651 9.52 16.72 9.85
C ALA A 651 9.31 16.51 8.34
N GLU A 652 9.89 17.38 7.53
CA GLU A 652 10.11 17.10 6.13
C GLU A 652 10.93 15.81 6.06
N VAL A 653 10.28 14.74 5.61
CA VAL A 653 10.97 13.52 5.23
C VAL A 653 11.67 13.86 3.91
N HIS A 654 12.98 14.09 3.97
CA HIS A 654 13.82 14.23 2.79
C HIS A 654 13.78 12.98 1.90
#